data_AF-A0A952NEP4-F1
#
_entry.id   AF-A0A952NEP4-F1
#
_cell.length_a   1.000
_cell.length_b   1.000
_cell.length_c   1.000
_cell.angle_alpha   90.00
_cell.angle_beta   90.00
_cell.angle_gamma   90.00
#
_symmetry.space_group_name_H-M   'P 1'
#
loop_
_entity.id
_entity.type
_entity.pdbx_description
1 polymer ?
#
loop_
_entity_poly.entity_id
_entity_poly.type
_entity_poly.pdbx_seq_one_letter_code
_entity_poly.pdbx_strand_id
1 'polypeptide(L)'
;MTAAQKRNDIPLPLALATLIVAVAVYVYFRHLRFYPRELEILLRLAEQHAGGLWLSLCALTVNLTVLAILLKRSIGLERQGSRLAMLEGRKREFRFGRGGFLSLMVGGGAYICALALAKEALLPGTIPFVQERMLSLLVHGVSGNLAVFCGFAFYLVLGIAGSLKFSFSDRYKLDAPEVERGELVLGTTPGEISHENQSESESWVKIPSRGLNGGVFISGSVGSGKTQGTILRYLSQIVQSPEIAPAILAVDPKRTFLQEAEQIIKRAGLGDRIMKISLKGMQSFNPVYMKNPLRDSRFVELADMVRSAAVNFMGKSSDSPFWDISSAHLVRNTLIYCAAKHGYFTLLDLYQTIVRASKENLAADLKECIERGTFTDEECFNIGRALEYFENEYSQLEDRVRTGIVATSTAFINQFQEFAASRVFCPKEEHLTITSMEDLIRERKILLFDVSQPGLARSMGTFVKLHYEQAVLNLLPELKERKAPYTTALFIDEFQDVVTCGGGGTIGDESFLAKARESKPAVIVATQSLSSLMNSVGSQRPALELVQNFRTRIACHSSDLETIKVFQELAGKEDVEKQTRSLSETAQSAKLNLLAGGFDSENASINESVSRSPRREDLVTGKEFSRLRTFEAFAQVFDGIETRFLKLYLKPHFLKAINTKHETVLEILRVSVKGGLVEKIKIIMKNLRAVAASLLLAGPVHGAMIPNVCTVASSPAFPSCLELNIGGCTCGWPPRPCASISYYVPQSFIEVWPEPRTSYFSAIPGAGLQLMKLLPRPYGAEGDDDTQSYQARAIAVPLAGLVFRAMPAGGTRMEKMCFDGMSEHFGSHWDTGKADLLQPAFLAWSAAPKACLLKGAATSVSGGGSDFAADSAMCSFPVPKLDIFPPSSHPVCNGWGVFFPRYGTYTGPASMTGALMIASRIKSLSVEVLKTMPASPDEKWQMIYPQSSSCFREGQNVGVLETIKNARETMRLTNGKLKGYLFVIWKKTQTCRDFPAALQAKAAALAIPAACGGMK
;
A
#
# COMPACT_ATOMS: atom_id res chain seq x y z
N MET A 1 -6.75 -11.73 39.68
CA MET A 1 -7.41 -10.80 40.63
C MET A 1 -6.64 -9.48 40.53
N THR A 2 -7.19 -8.30 40.25
CA THR A 2 -8.42 -7.65 40.70
C THR A 2 -9.07 -6.85 39.55
N ALA A 3 -10.32 -7.18 39.22
CA ALA A 3 -11.21 -6.35 38.41
C ALA A 3 -12.54 -6.23 39.16
N ALA A 4 -12.58 -5.37 40.17
CA ALA A 4 -13.80 -5.07 40.90
C ALA A 4 -13.73 -3.64 41.46
N GLN A 5 -14.18 -2.68 40.65
CA GLN A 5 -14.85 -1.47 41.14
C GLN A 5 -15.51 -0.75 39.95
N LYS A 6 -16.66 -1.25 39.50
CA LYS A 6 -17.62 -0.42 38.76
C LYS A 6 -18.43 0.34 39.82
N ARG A 7 -18.10 1.61 40.03
CA ARG A 7 -18.98 2.54 40.74
C ARG A 7 -20.24 2.75 39.90
N ASN A 8 -21.40 2.61 40.54
CA ASN A 8 -22.69 3.06 40.02
C ASN A 8 -22.72 4.59 40.02
N ASP A 9 -22.05 5.22 39.07
CA ASP A 9 -22.14 6.66 38.88
C ASP A 9 -23.32 6.95 37.94
N ILE A 10 -24.40 7.52 38.49
CA ILE A 10 -25.49 8.08 37.69
C ILE A 10 -24.87 9.16 36.79
N PRO A 11 -25.05 9.10 35.45
CA PRO A 11 -24.54 10.12 34.57
C PRO A 11 -25.07 11.49 35.01
N LEU A 12 -24.20 12.49 35.20
CA LEU A 12 -24.59 13.86 35.58
C LEU A 12 -25.77 14.42 34.75
N PRO A 13 -25.88 14.16 33.43
CA PRO A 13 -27.04 14.57 32.64
C PRO A 13 -28.34 13.89 33.07
N LEU A 14 -28.27 12.61 33.46
CA LEU A 14 -29.41 11.85 33.97
C LEU A 14 -29.85 12.36 35.36
N ALA A 15 -28.90 12.72 36.22
CA ALA A 15 -29.18 13.32 37.54
C ALA A 15 -29.79 14.73 37.44
N LEU A 16 -29.35 15.54 36.47
CA LEU A 16 -29.94 16.85 36.20
C LEU A 16 -31.33 16.73 35.57
N ALA A 17 -31.53 15.77 34.65
CA ALA A 17 -32.83 15.51 34.05
C ALA A 17 -33.86 15.02 35.10
N THR A 18 -33.46 14.13 36.01
CA THR A 18 -34.34 13.68 37.10
C THR A 18 -34.67 14.80 38.07
N LEU A 19 -33.74 15.72 38.36
CA LEU A 19 -34.00 16.91 39.16
C LEU A 19 -35.03 17.83 38.50
N ILE A 20 -34.90 18.09 37.19
CA ILE A 20 -35.85 18.93 36.43
C ILE A 20 -37.26 18.31 36.45
N VAL A 21 -37.36 16.98 36.24
CA VAL A 21 -38.64 16.26 36.33
C VAL A 21 -39.22 16.34 37.75
N ALA A 22 -38.39 16.17 38.78
CA ALA A 22 -38.83 16.29 40.17
C ALA A 22 -39.36 17.70 40.50
N VAL A 23 -38.70 18.75 40.00
CA VAL A 23 -39.15 20.15 40.16
C VAL A 23 -40.44 20.41 39.37
N ALA A 24 -40.56 19.91 38.14
CA ALA A 24 -41.78 20.06 37.35
C ALA A 24 -42.99 19.35 38.01
N VAL A 25 -42.77 18.14 38.52
CA VAL A 25 -43.77 17.38 39.29
C VAL A 25 -44.15 18.13 40.57
N TYR A 26 -43.16 18.70 41.27
CA TYR A 26 -43.39 19.51 42.47
C TYR A 26 -44.23 20.77 42.19
N VAL A 27 -43.92 21.50 41.12
CA VAL A 27 -44.68 22.69 40.69
C VAL A 27 -46.09 22.32 40.25
N TYR A 28 -46.25 21.18 39.55
CA TYR A 28 -47.57 20.66 39.17
C TYR A 28 -48.43 20.37 40.41
N PHE A 29 -47.88 19.65 41.39
CA PHE A 29 -48.62 19.29 42.60
C PHE A 29 -48.88 20.48 43.54
N ARG A 30 -47.96 21.44 43.62
CA ARG A 30 -48.06 22.57 44.56
C ARG A 30 -48.86 23.75 44.02
N HIS A 31 -48.85 23.99 42.70
CA HIS A 31 -49.51 25.15 42.09
C HIS A 31 -50.54 24.77 41.02
N LEU A 32 -50.13 24.08 39.94
CA LEU A 32 -50.98 23.93 38.75
C LEU A 32 -52.19 23.01 38.94
N ARG A 33 -52.14 22.06 39.88
CA ARG A 33 -53.26 21.16 40.21
C ARG A 33 -54.51 21.88 40.69
N PHE A 34 -54.37 23.07 41.29
CA PHE A 34 -55.50 23.83 41.85
C PHE A 34 -56.07 24.89 40.88
N TYR A 35 -55.48 25.07 39.69
CA TYR A 35 -55.90 26.07 38.70
C TYR A 35 -56.03 25.45 37.28
N PRO A 36 -57.09 24.65 37.02
CA PRO A 36 -57.22 23.87 35.78
C PRO A 36 -57.34 24.73 34.50
N ARG A 37 -57.89 25.95 34.59
CA ARG A 37 -57.95 26.89 33.45
C ARG A 37 -56.57 27.38 33.03
N GLU A 38 -55.63 27.51 33.95
CA GLU A 38 -54.27 27.98 33.66
C GLU A 38 -53.43 26.89 32.99
N LEU A 39 -53.63 25.63 33.40
CA LEU A 39 -52.98 24.47 32.80
C LEU A 39 -53.42 24.26 31.34
N GLU A 40 -54.70 24.49 31.03
CA GLU A 40 -55.24 24.36 29.68
C GLU A 40 -54.69 25.43 28.72
N ILE A 41 -54.52 26.68 29.20
CA ILE A 41 -53.91 27.77 28.44
C ILE A 41 -52.42 27.48 28.18
N LEU A 42 -51.69 26.99 29.18
CA LEU A 42 -50.28 26.60 29.04
C LEU A 42 -50.08 25.46 28.04
N LEU A 43 -50.97 24.45 28.03
CA LEU A 43 -50.93 23.34 27.07
C LEU A 43 -51.22 23.82 25.64
N ARG A 44 -52.20 24.72 25.45
CA ARG A 44 -52.49 25.29 24.12
C ARG A 44 -51.33 26.15 23.58
N LEU A 45 -50.67 26.93 24.43
CA LEU A 45 -49.47 27.68 24.07
C LEU A 45 -48.28 26.75 23.74
N ALA A 46 -48.13 25.66 24.50
CA ALA A 46 -47.10 24.65 24.24
C ALA A 46 -47.34 23.90 22.92
N GLU A 47 -48.59 23.64 22.55
CA GLU A 47 -48.95 23.05 21.25
C GLU A 47 -48.71 24.03 20.09
N GLN A 48 -49.12 25.30 20.23
CA GLN A 48 -48.93 26.34 19.20
C GLN A 48 -47.45 26.62 18.89
N HIS A 49 -46.58 26.53 19.90
CA HIS A 49 -45.15 26.81 19.76
C HIS A 49 -44.27 25.57 19.99
N ALA A 50 -44.82 24.37 19.79
CA ALA A 50 -44.15 23.09 20.06
C ALA A 50 -42.77 22.98 19.40
N GLY A 51 -42.63 23.45 18.16
CA GLY A 51 -41.35 23.42 17.44
C GLY A 51 -40.25 24.23 18.11
N GLY A 52 -40.55 25.43 18.63
CA GLY A 52 -39.58 26.29 19.33
C GLY A 52 -39.18 25.73 20.70
N LEU A 53 -40.14 25.14 21.41
CA LEU A 53 -39.90 24.46 22.70
C LEU A 53 -39.03 23.21 22.51
N TRP A 54 -39.30 22.39 21.51
CA TRP A 54 -38.48 21.22 21.18
C TRP A 54 -37.05 21.62 20.78
N LEU A 55 -36.89 22.66 19.97
CA LEU A 55 -35.57 23.17 19.59
C LEU A 55 -34.76 23.63 20.83
N SER A 56 -35.38 24.36 21.75
CA SER A 56 -34.74 24.79 22.99
C SER A 56 -34.40 23.60 23.89
N LEU A 57 -35.28 22.60 24.00
CA LEU A 57 -35.02 21.40 24.79
C LEU A 57 -33.84 20.58 24.23
N CYS A 58 -33.74 20.48 22.91
CA CYS A 58 -32.59 19.86 22.24
C CYS A 58 -31.30 20.68 22.44
N ALA A 59 -31.35 22.01 22.35
CA ALA A 59 -30.20 22.86 22.63
C ALA A 59 -29.73 22.71 24.09
N LEU A 60 -30.67 22.58 25.04
CA LEU A 60 -30.38 22.41 26.46
C LEU A 60 -29.64 21.09 26.74
N THR A 61 -30.06 19.99 26.13
CA THR A 61 -29.41 18.68 26.31
C THR A 61 -27.98 18.68 25.76
N VAL A 62 -27.75 19.32 24.60
CA VAL A 62 -26.40 19.50 24.05
C VAL A 62 -25.54 20.38 24.95
N ASN A 63 -26.07 21.50 25.44
CA ASN A 63 -25.33 22.40 26.34
C ASN A 63 -24.94 21.69 27.65
N LEU A 64 -25.85 20.91 28.26
CA LEU A 64 -25.60 20.15 29.49
C LEU A 64 -24.57 19.03 29.29
N THR A 65 -24.60 18.33 28.17
CA THR A 65 -23.61 17.27 27.87
C THR A 65 -22.22 17.85 27.63
N VAL A 66 -22.11 18.97 26.93
CA VAL A 66 -20.84 19.69 26.72
C VAL A 66 -20.29 20.22 28.04
N LEU A 67 -21.14 20.83 28.87
CA LEU A 67 -20.75 21.30 30.21
C LEU A 67 -20.25 20.14 31.08
N ALA A 68 -20.91 18.99 31.03
CA ALA A 68 -20.46 17.78 31.73
C ALA A 68 -19.09 17.29 31.23
N ILE A 69 -18.83 17.33 29.92
CA ILE A 69 -17.53 16.97 29.34
C ILE A 69 -16.43 17.97 29.76
N LEU A 70 -16.73 19.27 29.78
CA LEU A 70 -15.81 20.31 30.21
C LEU A 70 -15.49 20.20 31.71
N LEU A 71 -16.50 19.98 32.55
CA LEU A 71 -16.33 19.72 33.99
C LEU A 71 -15.53 18.43 34.23
N LYS A 72 -15.80 17.36 33.48
CA LYS A 72 -14.99 16.12 33.53
C LYS A 72 -13.53 16.37 33.16
N ARG A 73 -13.26 17.24 32.17
CA ARG A 73 -11.90 17.60 31.74
C ARG A 73 -11.18 18.54 32.71
N SER A 74 -11.88 19.48 33.35
CA SER A 74 -11.29 20.41 34.31
C SER A 74 -11.00 19.75 35.66
N ILE A 75 -11.80 18.74 36.04
CA ILE A 75 -11.65 18.04 37.33
C ILE A 75 -10.67 16.85 37.23
N GLY A 76 -10.27 16.41 36.02
CA GLY A 76 -9.06 15.60 35.81
C GLY A 76 -9.07 14.14 36.32
N LEU A 77 -10.24 13.55 36.60
CA LEU A 77 -10.32 12.31 37.39
C LEU A 77 -10.38 10.97 36.62
N GLU A 78 -10.47 10.93 35.29
CA GLU A 78 -10.73 9.66 34.55
C GLU A 78 -9.50 9.03 33.87
N ARG A 79 -8.42 9.75 33.54
CA ARG A 79 -7.27 9.16 32.81
C ARG A 79 -6.08 8.93 33.74
N GLN A 80 -5.51 7.71 33.68
CA GLN A 80 -4.34 7.31 34.47
C GLN A 80 -3.16 8.29 34.32
N GLY A 81 -2.95 8.85 33.12
CA GLY A 81 -1.95 9.88 32.86
C GLY A 81 -2.28 11.29 33.37
N SER A 82 -3.55 11.65 33.60
CA SER A 82 -3.92 12.95 34.17
C SER A 82 -3.80 12.97 35.70
N ARG A 83 -3.96 11.80 36.36
CA ARG A 83 -3.69 11.63 37.79
C ARG A 83 -2.19 11.76 38.09
N LEU A 84 -1.33 11.16 37.25
CA LEU A 84 0.13 11.31 37.33
C LEU A 84 0.56 12.77 37.12
N ALA A 85 0.02 13.45 36.11
CA ALA A 85 0.35 14.85 35.84
C ALA A 85 -0.08 15.82 36.97
N MET A 86 -1.14 15.49 37.71
CA MET A 86 -1.59 16.25 38.88
C MET A 86 -0.70 15.99 40.11
N LEU A 87 -0.24 14.74 40.30
CA LEU A 87 0.72 14.35 41.35
C LEU A 87 2.12 14.94 41.09
N GLU A 88 2.48 15.18 39.82
CA GLU A 88 3.71 15.86 39.39
C GLU A 88 3.62 17.40 39.45
N GLY A 89 2.53 17.98 39.96
CA GLY A 89 2.40 19.43 40.14
C GLY A 89 2.21 20.25 38.86
N ARG A 90 1.99 19.63 37.69
CA ARG A 90 1.78 20.34 36.41
C ARG A 90 0.34 20.86 36.30
N LYS A 91 0.11 22.12 36.68
CA LYS A 91 -1.15 22.83 36.38
C LYS A 91 -1.26 23.10 34.88
N ARG A 92 -2.36 22.66 34.23
CA ARG A 92 -2.71 23.10 32.88
C ARG A 92 -3.53 24.39 32.97
N GLU A 93 -2.95 25.51 32.53
CA GLU A 93 -3.70 26.75 32.31
C GLU A 93 -4.61 26.63 31.08
N PHE A 94 -5.89 26.96 31.25
CA PHE A 94 -6.86 27.00 30.16
C PHE A 94 -6.73 28.34 29.42
N ARG A 95 -5.96 28.38 28.32
CA ARG A 95 -5.83 29.60 27.49
C ARG A 95 -6.97 29.71 26.49
N PHE A 96 -7.79 30.75 26.61
CA PHE A 96 -8.83 31.11 25.64
C PHE A 96 -8.17 31.67 24.36
N GLY A 97 -8.14 30.89 23.28
CA GLY A 97 -7.59 31.31 21.98
C GLY A 97 -8.56 32.16 21.14
N ARG A 98 -8.08 32.70 20.00
CA ARG A 98 -8.86 33.51 19.04
C ARG A 98 -10.20 32.87 18.61
N GLY A 99 -10.25 31.54 18.48
CA GLY A 99 -11.49 30.80 18.16
C GLY A 99 -12.55 30.84 19.27
N GLY A 100 -12.14 30.95 20.54
CA GLY A 100 -13.05 31.12 21.68
C GLY A 100 -13.68 32.52 21.71
N PHE A 101 -12.93 33.55 21.33
CA PHE A 101 -13.44 34.92 21.24
C PHE A 101 -14.48 35.08 20.12
N LEU A 102 -14.22 34.51 18.94
CA LEU A 102 -15.19 34.50 17.83
C LEU A 102 -16.46 33.71 18.15
N SER A 103 -16.33 32.57 18.87
CA SER A 103 -17.47 31.79 19.36
C SER A 103 -18.37 32.59 20.30
N LEU A 104 -17.78 33.40 21.19
CA LEU A 104 -18.53 34.29 22.09
C LEU A 104 -19.28 35.40 21.33
N MET A 105 -18.68 35.97 20.29
CA MET A 105 -19.34 36.98 19.44
C MET A 105 -20.54 36.42 18.67
N VAL A 106 -20.39 35.21 18.09
CA VAL A 106 -21.50 34.52 17.41
C VAL A 106 -22.61 34.13 18.41
N GLY A 107 -22.23 33.69 19.61
CA GLY A 107 -23.19 33.44 20.69
C GLY A 107 -23.95 34.71 21.09
N GLY A 108 -23.27 35.84 21.25
CA GLY A 108 -23.89 37.14 21.54
C GLY A 108 -24.84 37.62 20.45
N GLY A 109 -24.48 37.46 19.17
CA GLY A 109 -25.36 37.76 18.04
C GLY A 109 -26.60 36.86 18.00
N ALA A 110 -26.43 35.56 18.25
CA ALA A 110 -27.54 34.61 18.33
C ALA A 110 -28.49 34.91 19.49
N TYR A 111 -27.97 35.41 20.63
CA TYR A 111 -28.79 35.86 21.76
C TYR A 111 -29.72 37.01 21.37
N ILE A 112 -29.17 38.06 20.73
CA ILE A 112 -29.94 39.24 20.32
C ILE A 112 -31.02 38.86 19.29
N CYS A 113 -30.67 38.00 18.33
CA CYS A 113 -31.60 37.53 17.30
C CYS A 113 -32.72 36.64 17.88
N ALA A 114 -32.38 35.70 18.78
CA ALA A 114 -33.35 34.88 19.48
C ALA A 114 -34.26 35.70 20.40
N LEU A 115 -33.73 36.74 21.04
CA LEU A 115 -34.50 37.66 21.88
C LEU A 115 -35.51 38.47 21.06
N ALA A 116 -35.14 38.92 19.86
CA ALA A 116 -36.03 39.64 18.95
C ALA A 116 -37.19 38.74 18.47
N LEU A 117 -36.86 37.52 18.02
CA LEU A 117 -37.85 36.53 17.57
C LEU A 117 -38.78 36.06 18.70
N ALA A 118 -38.25 35.84 19.91
CA ALA A 118 -39.03 35.43 21.06
C ALA A 118 -39.94 36.55 21.57
N LYS A 119 -39.52 37.82 21.46
CA LYS A 119 -40.38 38.96 21.73
C LYS A 119 -41.53 39.04 20.72
N GLU A 120 -41.27 38.92 19.42
CA GLU A 120 -42.34 38.95 18.40
C GLU A 120 -43.33 37.78 18.53
N ALA A 121 -42.87 36.58 18.88
CA ALA A 121 -43.72 35.40 18.99
C ALA A 121 -44.61 35.36 20.25
N LEU A 122 -44.20 35.99 21.35
CA LEU A 122 -44.92 35.96 22.64
C LEU A 122 -45.71 37.24 22.97
N LEU A 123 -45.66 38.30 22.15
CA LEU A 123 -46.21 39.62 22.52
C LEU A 123 -47.59 40.08 21.99
N PRO A 124 -48.41 39.37 21.20
CA PRO A 124 -49.79 39.80 21.02
C PRO A 124 -50.75 39.06 21.98
N GLY A 125 -50.95 39.66 23.17
CA GLY A 125 -52.28 39.79 23.78
C GLY A 125 -53.00 38.59 24.41
N THR A 126 -52.37 37.46 24.72
CA THR A 126 -53.11 36.24 25.13
C THR A 126 -52.97 35.77 26.58
N ILE A 127 -52.19 36.42 27.45
CA ILE A 127 -52.05 35.95 28.85
C ILE A 127 -52.15 37.12 29.85
N PRO A 128 -53.34 37.41 30.42
CA PRO A 128 -53.51 38.50 31.39
C PRO A 128 -52.90 38.25 32.77
N PHE A 129 -52.32 37.08 33.04
CA PHE A 129 -52.05 36.62 34.41
C PHE A 129 -50.62 36.12 34.68
N VAL A 130 -49.74 36.09 33.68
CA VAL A 130 -48.31 35.83 33.94
C VAL A 130 -47.65 37.15 34.29
N GLN A 131 -47.23 37.28 35.55
CA GLN A 131 -46.46 38.42 36.06
C GLN A 131 -45.35 38.76 35.06
N GLU A 132 -45.28 40.01 34.61
CA GLU A 132 -44.39 40.49 33.52
C GLU A 132 -42.92 40.05 33.70
N ARG A 133 -42.51 39.86 34.96
CA ARG A 133 -41.20 39.29 35.36
C ARG A 133 -40.99 37.83 34.94
N MET A 134 -41.98 36.94 35.06
CA MET A 134 -41.84 35.52 34.71
C MET A 134 -41.72 35.31 33.20
N LEU A 135 -42.49 36.06 32.41
CA LEU A 135 -42.44 36.00 30.95
C LEU A 135 -41.09 36.49 30.43
N SER A 136 -40.59 37.60 31.00
CA SER A 136 -39.25 38.12 30.73
C SER A 136 -38.16 37.08 31.04
N LEU A 137 -38.22 36.43 32.21
CA LEU A 137 -37.27 35.39 32.60
C LEU A 137 -37.26 34.19 31.65
N LEU A 138 -38.43 33.76 31.18
CA LEU A 138 -38.55 32.67 30.21
C LEU A 138 -37.95 33.03 28.84
N VAL A 139 -38.25 34.23 28.33
CA VAL A 139 -37.73 34.73 27.05
C VAL A 139 -36.20 34.87 27.10
N HIS A 140 -35.67 35.45 28.18
CA HIS A 140 -34.22 35.56 28.36
C HIS A 140 -33.55 34.19 28.56
N GLY A 141 -34.20 33.25 29.24
CA GLY A 141 -33.69 31.89 29.45
C GLY A 141 -33.61 31.06 28.16
N VAL A 142 -34.66 31.06 27.34
CA VAL A 142 -34.69 30.35 26.05
C VAL A 142 -33.67 30.97 25.07
N SER A 143 -33.60 32.30 25.02
CA SER A 143 -32.64 33.01 24.16
C SER A 143 -31.19 32.73 24.59
N GLY A 144 -30.92 32.68 25.89
CA GLY A 144 -29.61 32.33 26.44
C GLY A 144 -29.18 30.90 26.10
N ASN A 145 -30.09 29.94 26.21
CA ASN A 145 -29.82 28.55 25.88
C ASN A 145 -29.47 28.35 24.39
N LEU A 146 -30.20 29.02 23.49
CA LEU A 146 -29.94 28.95 22.06
C LEU A 146 -28.62 29.65 21.66
N ALA A 147 -28.31 30.77 22.31
CA ALA A 147 -27.06 31.50 22.11
C ALA A 147 -25.82 30.66 22.44
N VAL A 148 -25.84 29.96 23.58
CA VAL A 148 -24.76 29.06 24.01
C VAL A 148 -24.59 27.91 23.02
N PHE A 149 -25.69 27.33 22.54
CA PHE A 149 -25.65 26.26 21.54
C PHE A 149 -25.04 26.73 20.21
N CYS A 150 -25.44 27.89 19.69
CA CYS A 150 -24.90 28.47 18.46
C CYS A 150 -23.40 28.80 18.59
N GLY A 151 -22.99 29.37 19.74
CA GLY A 151 -21.58 29.64 20.03
C GLY A 151 -20.73 28.36 20.02
N PHE A 152 -21.21 27.28 20.65
CA PHE A 152 -20.52 25.99 20.66
C PHE A 152 -20.49 25.31 19.29
N ALA A 153 -21.60 25.31 18.56
CA ALA A 153 -21.65 24.76 17.21
C ALA A 153 -20.63 25.44 16.28
N PHE A 154 -20.54 26.77 16.36
CA PHE A 154 -19.54 27.54 15.61
C PHE A 154 -18.11 27.24 16.05
N TYR A 155 -17.85 27.08 17.35
CA TYR A 155 -16.54 26.67 17.86
C TYR A 155 -16.12 25.29 17.33
N LEU A 156 -17.07 24.34 17.27
CA LEU A 156 -16.83 22.98 16.76
C LEU A 156 -16.56 23.00 15.26
N VAL A 157 -17.30 23.82 14.49
CA VAL A 157 -17.06 24.05 13.06
C VAL A 157 -15.68 24.67 12.83
N LEU A 158 -15.25 25.65 13.61
CA LEU A 158 -13.91 26.21 13.52
C LEU A 158 -12.82 25.19 13.89
N GLY A 159 -13.06 24.33 14.88
CA GLY A 159 -12.18 23.21 15.21
C GLY A 159 -12.05 22.20 14.06
N ILE A 160 -13.16 21.93 13.35
CA ILE A 160 -13.17 21.07 12.16
C ILE A 160 -12.47 21.77 10.99
N ALA A 161 -12.74 23.06 10.75
CA ALA A 161 -12.08 23.86 9.72
C ALA A 161 -10.57 24.01 9.97
N GLY A 162 -10.15 24.09 11.24
CA GLY A 162 -8.73 24.09 11.61
C GLY A 162 -8.05 22.73 11.46
N SER A 163 -8.80 21.63 11.54
CA SER A 163 -8.30 20.27 11.27
C SER A 163 -8.29 19.92 9.77
N LEU A 164 -9.13 20.60 8.98
CA LEU A 164 -9.02 20.72 7.53
C LEU A 164 -7.92 21.75 7.21
N LYS A 165 -6.64 21.37 7.37
CA LYS A 165 -5.49 22.19 6.97
C LYS A 165 -5.64 22.65 5.51
N PHE A 166 -6.16 23.86 5.30
CA PHE A 166 -5.86 24.64 4.11
C PHE A 166 -4.36 24.90 4.13
N SER A 167 -3.65 24.22 3.23
CA SER A 167 -2.21 24.28 3.10
C SER A 167 -1.79 25.65 2.56
N PHE A 168 -1.54 26.58 3.48
CA PHE A 168 -0.79 27.81 3.26
C PHE A 168 0.09 28.09 4.50
N SER A 169 0.92 27.12 4.92
CA SER A 169 1.97 27.41 5.90
C SER A 169 3.28 26.75 5.51
N ASP A 170 4.36 27.53 5.49
CA ASP A 170 5.74 27.18 5.13
C ASP A 170 6.41 26.11 6.00
N ARG A 171 5.68 25.44 6.91
CA ARG A 171 6.23 24.37 7.78
C ARG A 171 6.73 23.11 7.04
N TYR A 172 6.33 22.93 5.79
CA TYR A 172 6.67 21.79 4.93
C TYR A 172 7.81 22.07 3.95
N LYS A 173 8.34 23.29 3.96
CA LYS A 173 9.48 23.69 3.13
C LYS A 173 10.73 23.79 4.00
N LEU A 174 11.85 23.40 3.42
CA LEU A 174 13.19 23.72 3.87
C LEU A 174 13.57 25.10 3.33
N ASP A 175 14.59 25.70 3.92
CA ASP A 175 15.28 26.82 3.29
C ASP A 175 15.86 26.35 1.95
N ALA A 176 15.85 27.24 0.95
CA ALA A 176 16.40 26.91 -0.35
C ALA A 176 17.91 26.62 -0.21
N PRO A 177 18.45 25.64 -0.94
CA PRO A 177 19.89 25.39 -0.89
C PRO A 177 20.60 26.59 -1.51
N GLU A 178 21.57 27.15 -0.78
CA GLU A 178 22.55 28.06 -1.35
C GLU A 178 23.52 27.22 -2.20
N VAL A 179 23.48 27.40 -3.52
CA VAL A 179 24.26 26.62 -4.48
C VAL A 179 25.28 27.52 -5.14
N GLU A 180 26.56 27.25 -4.92
CA GLU A 180 27.65 27.96 -5.59
C GLU A 180 27.89 27.41 -7.01
N ARG A 181 28.63 28.18 -7.81
CA ARG A 181 28.90 27.84 -9.21
C ARG A 181 29.68 26.52 -9.32
N GLY A 182 29.03 25.51 -9.89
CA GLY A 182 29.62 24.19 -10.11
C GLY A 182 29.40 23.20 -8.97
N GLU A 183 28.64 23.56 -7.93
CA GLU A 183 28.14 22.62 -6.93
C GLU A 183 26.96 21.80 -7.47
N LEU A 184 26.85 20.55 -7.01
CA LEU A 184 25.73 19.67 -7.27
C LEU A 184 25.04 19.32 -5.95
N VAL A 185 23.73 19.58 -5.87
CA VAL A 185 22.89 19.17 -4.75
C VAL A 185 22.47 17.72 -4.95
N LEU A 186 22.90 16.84 -4.05
CA LEU A 186 22.56 15.40 -4.07
C LEU A 186 21.18 15.15 -3.46
N GLY A 187 20.81 15.93 -2.44
CA GLY A 187 19.56 15.76 -1.72
C GLY A 187 19.66 16.39 -0.33
N THR A 188 18.96 15.80 0.63
CA THR A 188 19.04 16.20 2.04
C THR A 188 19.41 15.02 2.93
N THR A 189 19.89 15.28 4.14
CA THR A 189 20.22 14.24 5.13
C THR A 189 19.52 14.54 6.45
N PRO A 190 19.05 13.52 7.19
CA PRO A 190 18.61 13.68 8.57
C PRO A 190 19.76 13.77 9.57
N GLY A 191 21.03 13.83 9.12
CA GLY A 191 22.22 13.82 9.97
C GLY A 191 23.21 12.70 9.61
N GLU A 192 24.31 12.60 10.36
CA GLU A 192 25.17 11.40 10.31
C GLU A 192 24.42 10.20 10.89
N ILE A 193 24.71 9.01 10.36
CA ILE A 193 24.09 7.78 10.86
C ILE A 193 24.82 7.42 12.16
N SER A 194 24.10 7.39 13.27
CA SER A 194 24.59 6.86 14.55
C SER A 194 23.49 6.02 15.22
N HIS A 195 23.88 5.12 16.12
CA HIS A 195 22.91 4.34 16.92
C HIS A 195 22.19 5.20 17.99
N GLU A 196 22.64 6.44 18.21
CA GLU A 196 21.98 7.38 19.11
C GLU A 196 20.81 8.09 18.39
N ASN A 197 19.59 7.92 18.90
CA ASN A 197 18.38 8.57 18.36
C ASN A 197 18.41 10.09 18.63
N GLN A 198 19.24 10.84 17.92
CA GLN A 198 19.19 12.29 17.87
C GLN A 198 18.42 12.73 16.62
N SER A 199 17.28 13.38 16.85
CA SER A 199 16.45 13.96 15.79
C SER A 199 17.11 15.25 15.29
N GLU A 200 18.11 15.16 14.42
CA GLU A 200 18.66 16.35 13.76
C GLU A 200 17.68 16.92 12.72
N SER A 201 17.84 18.21 12.44
CA SER A 201 17.09 18.92 11.40
C SER A 201 17.60 18.55 10.00
N GLU A 202 16.69 18.21 9.08
CA GLU A 202 16.99 17.89 7.67
C GLU A 202 17.86 18.98 7.01
N SER A 203 19.08 18.63 6.59
CA SER A 203 20.08 19.56 6.03
C SER A 203 20.44 19.20 4.58
N TRP A 204 20.95 20.16 3.80
CA TRP A 204 21.30 19.95 2.39
C TRP A 204 22.65 19.24 2.23
N VAL A 205 22.69 18.23 1.36
CA VAL A 205 23.94 17.55 0.96
C VAL A 205 24.34 18.04 -0.43
N LYS A 206 25.51 18.67 -0.51
CA LYS A 206 26.09 19.23 -1.73
C LYS A 206 27.49 18.68 -1.94
N ILE A 207 27.89 18.54 -3.20
CA ILE A 207 29.27 18.25 -3.58
C ILE A 207 29.79 19.34 -4.52
N PRO A 208 31.02 19.83 -4.35
CA PRO A 208 31.61 20.76 -5.30
C PRO A 208 32.07 20.04 -6.57
N SER A 209 32.50 20.80 -7.57
CA SER A 209 33.01 20.27 -8.84
C SER A 209 34.10 19.21 -8.67
N ARG A 210 35.00 19.37 -7.69
CA ARG A 210 36.02 18.36 -7.37
C ARG A 210 35.44 17.02 -6.92
N GLY A 211 34.36 17.05 -6.13
CA GLY A 211 33.63 15.85 -5.72
C GLY A 211 32.94 15.18 -6.91
N LEU A 212 32.31 15.99 -7.78
CA LEU A 212 31.65 15.51 -9.00
C LEU A 212 32.62 14.92 -10.02
N ASN A 213 33.82 15.49 -10.16
CA ASN A 213 34.89 14.98 -11.03
C ASN A 213 35.43 13.62 -10.57
N GLY A 214 35.16 13.24 -9.31
CA GLY A 214 35.42 11.90 -8.79
C GLY A 214 34.38 10.86 -9.22
N GLY A 215 33.34 11.25 -9.96
CA GLY A 215 32.28 10.36 -10.43
C GLY A 215 31.23 10.02 -9.37
N VAL A 216 29.99 9.83 -9.82
CA VAL A 216 28.84 9.43 -9.00
C VAL A 216 28.30 8.10 -9.52
N PHE A 217 28.41 7.06 -8.68
CA PHE A 217 27.83 5.75 -8.93
C PHE A 217 26.54 5.57 -8.14
N ILE A 218 25.46 5.17 -8.81
CA ILE A 218 24.15 4.93 -8.20
C ILE A 218 23.75 3.46 -8.37
N SER A 219 23.31 2.82 -7.29
CA SER A 219 22.81 1.43 -7.28
C SER A 219 21.45 1.32 -6.59
N GLY A 220 20.66 0.31 -6.91
CA GLY A 220 19.39 0.02 -6.24
C GLY A 220 18.38 -0.70 -7.12
N SER A 221 17.35 -1.30 -6.53
CA SER A 221 16.32 -2.07 -7.24
C SER A 221 15.38 -1.19 -8.07
N VAL A 222 14.67 -1.78 -9.04
CA VAL A 222 13.63 -1.08 -9.83
C VAL A 222 12.60 -0.44 -8.89
N GLY A 223 12.18 0.80 -9.18
CA GLY A 223 11.20 1.52 -8.36
C GLY A 223 11.74 2.20 -7.08
N SER A 224 13.04 2.11 -6.80
CA SER A 224 13.67 2.79 -5.64
C SER A 224 13.81 4.31 -5.78
N GLY A 225 13.67 4.84 -7.00
CA GLY A 225 13.75 6.27 -7.29
C GLY A 225 15.08 6.77 -7.87
N LYS A 226 15.98 5.87 -8.29
CA LYS A 226 17.30 6.19 -8.92
C LYS A 226 17.20 7.27 -10.00
N THR A 227 16.56 6.96 -11.13
CA THR A 227 16.50 7.86 -12.28
C THR A 227 15.89 9.24 -11.95
N GLN A 228 14.77 9.25 -11.21
CA GLN A 228 14.04 10.47 -10.85
C GLN A 228 14.73 11.30 -9.77
N GLY A 229 15.35 10.65 -8.78
CA GLY A 229 15.98 11.29 -7.64
C GLY A 229 17.45 11.66 -7.87
N THR A 230 18.13 11.01 -8.83
CA THR A 230 19.54 11.25 -9.15
C THR A 230 19.72 11.71 -10.60
N ILE A 231 19.75 10.82 -11.61
CA ILE A 231 20.12 11.12 -13.00
C ILE A 231 19.44 12.38 -13.54
N LEU A 232 18.09 12.41 -13.60
CA LEU A 232 17.34 13.54 -14.16
C LEU A 232 17.49 14.80 -13.32
N ARG A 233 17.56 14.63 -11.99
CA ARG A 233 17.74 15.74 -11.06
C ARG A 233 19.12 16.37 -11.22
N TYR A 234 20.16 15.57 -11.38
CA TYR A 234 21.53 16.04 -11.54
C TYR A 234 21.76 16.63 -12.93
N LEU A 235 21.19 16.01 -13.97
CA LEU A 235 21.15 16.58 -15.32
C LEU A 235 20.52 17.98 -15.29
N SER A 236 19.37 18.13 -14.64
CA SER A 236 18.68 19.43 -14.55
C SER A 236 19.50 20.53 -13.89
N GLN A 237 20.38 20.18 -12.95
CA GLN A 237 21.30 21.12 -12.30
C GLN A 237 22.48 21.47 -13.22
N ILE A 238 23.06 20.48 -13.91
CA ILE A 238 24.21 20.67 -14.81
C ILE A 238 23.86 21.50 -16.04
N VAL A 239 22.64 21.35 -16.59
CA VAL A 239 22.20 22.12 -17.76
C VAL A 239 21.61 23.48 -17.43
N GLN A 240 21.39 23.79 -16.14
CA GLN A 240 20.69 25.01 -15.71
C GLN A 240 21.37 26.30 -16.17
N SER A 241 22.70 26.27 -16.37
CA SER A 241 23.50 27.43 -16.81
C SER A 241 24.08 27.18 -18.21
N PRO A 242 23.47 27.71 -19.29
CA PRO A 242 23.88 27.43 -20.67
C PRO A 242 25.35 27.72 -20.99
N GLU A 243 25.92 28.78 -20.43
CA GLU A 243 27.32 29.18 -20.61
C GLU A 243 28.32 28.14 -20.07
N ILE A 244 27.89 27.40 -19.04
CA ILE A 244 28.68 26.41 -18.30
C ILE A 244 28.38 25.00 -18.80
N ALA A 245 27.21 24.78 -19.41
CA ALA A 245 26.74 23.46 -19.81
C ALA A 245 27.80 22.73 -20.67
N PRO A 246 28.24 21.54 -20.24
CA PRO A 246 29.34 20.82 -20.87
C PRO A 246 28.90 20.16 -22.17
N ALA A 247 29.84 19.52 -22.88
CA ALA A 247 29.45 18.47 -23.83
C ALA A 247 28.80 17.33 -23.03
N ILE A 248 27.72 16.74 -23.52
CA ILE A 248 26.98 15.70 -22.78
C ILE A 248 26.80 14.47 -23.66
N LEU A 249 27.11 13.29 -23.13
CA LEU A 249 26.59 12.03 -23.66
C LEU A 249 25.57 11.47 -22.67
N ALA A 250 24.37 11.17 -23.16
CA ALA A 250 23.32 10.49 -22.41
C ALA A 250 22.92 9.18 -23.11
N VAL A 251 23.06 8.05 -22.40
CA VAL A 251 22.81 6.69 -22.93
C VAL A 251 21.74 6.02 -22.10
N ASP A 252 20.68 5.54 -22.76
CA ASP A 252 19.52 4.90 -22.10
C ASP A 252 19.06 3.65 -22.88
N PRO A 253 19.63 2.48 -22.60
CA PRO A 253 19.28 1.26 -23.31
C PRO A 253 17.81 0.83 -23.16
N LYS A 254 17.09 1.35 -22.14
CA LYS A 254 15.69 0.97 -21.83
C LYS A 254 14.67 2.08 -22.10
N ARG A 255 15.12 3.24 -22.61
CA ARG A 255 14.28 4.39 -22.99
C ARG A 255 13.42 4.97 -21.86
N THR A 256 13.84 4.82 -20.61
CA THR A 256 13.09 5.29 -19.45
C THR A 256 13.38 6.74 -19.05
N PHE A 257 14.52 7.33 -19.47
CA PHE A 257 14.94 8.67 -19.07
C PHE A 257 15.18 9.64 -20.23
N LEU A 258 15.55 9.20 -21.44
CA LEU A 258 15.98 10.14 -22.50
C LEU A 258 14.91 11.14 -22.93
N GLN A 259 13.63 10.72 -22.95
CA GLN A 259 12.54 11.63 -23.30
C GLN A 259 12.42 12.79 -22.30
N GLU A 260 12.57 12.50 -21.01
CA GLU A 260 12.52 13.51 -19.95
C GLU A 260 13.80 14.36 -19.95
N ALA A 261 14.98 13.75 -20.16
CA ALA A 261 16.24 14.46 -20.33
C ALA A 261 16.19 15.46 -21.49
N GLU A 262 15.65 15.06 -22.65
CA GLU A 262 15.49 15.93 -23.82
C GLU A 262 14.61 17.15 -23.48
N GLN A 263 13.53 16.95 -22.71
CA GLN A 263 12.70 18.06 -22.24
C GLN A 263 13.43 18.99 -21.28
N ILE A 264 14.22 18.44 -20.36
CA ILE A 264 15.04 19.21 -19.41
C ILE A 264 16.04 20.10 -20.17
N ILE A 265 16.75 19.52 -21.14
CA ILE A 265 17.74 20.23 -21.97
C ILE A 265 17.07 21.34 -22.80
N LYS A 266 15.92 21.05 -23.41
CA LYS A 266 15.14 22.04 -24.18
C LYS A 266 14.66 23.20 -23.29
N ARG A 267 14.17 22.92 -22.08
CA ARG A 267 13.76 23.95 -21.11
C ARG A 267 14.92 24.83 -20.64
N ALA A 268 16.14 24.29 -20.64
CA ALA A 268 17.35 25.05 -20.36
C ALA A 268 17.85 25.90 -21.55
N GLY A 269 17.15 25.91 -22.69
CA GLY A 269 17.54 26.69 -23.87
C GLY A 269 18.67 26.06 -24.68
N LEU A 270 18.98 24.78 -24.47
CA LEU A 270 20.07 24.05 -25.15
C LEU A 270 19.57 23.11 -26.26
N GLY A 271 18.33 23.31 -26.73
CA GLY A 271 17.71 22.45 -27.74
C GLY A 271 18.52 22.31 -29.02
N ASP A 272 19.13 23.40 -29.48
CA ASP A 272 19.91 23.45 -30.73
C ASP A 272 21.27 22.73 -30.63
N ARG A 273 21.68 22.36 -29.41
CA ARG A 273 22.90 21.56 -29.17
C ARG A 273 22.61 20.05 -29.20
N ILE A 274 21.33 19.64 -29.28
CA ILE A 274 20.95 18.23 -29.21
C ILE A 274 21.23 17.52 -30.54
N MET A 275 22.01 16.45 -30.46
CA MET A 275 22.28 15.49 -31.52
C MET A 275 21.69 14.15 -31.07
N LYS A 276 20.63 13.67 -31.71
CA LYS A 276 19.93 12.45 -31.28
C LYS A 276 20.18 11.31 -32.25
N ILE A 277 20.97 10.32 -31.81
CA ILE A 277 21.16 9.05 -32.53
C ILE A 277 19.99 8.14 -32.18
N SER A 278 19.24 7.71 -33.20
CA SER A 278 18.17 6.72 -33.03
C SER A 278 17.98 5.94 -34.32
N LEU A 279 17.44 4.72 -34.24
CA LEU A 279 17.22 3.86 -35.41
C LEU A 279 16.30 4.50 -36.47
N LYS A 280 15.47 5.47 -36.10
CA LYS A 280 14.59 6.24 -37.02
C LYS A 280 15.05 7.69 -37.22
N GLY A 281 16.18 8.07 -36.63
CA GLY A 281 16.70 9.43 -36.66
C GLY A 281 17.42 9.76 -37.96
N MET A 282 17.73 11.05 -38.13
CA MET A 282 18.54 11.55 -39.25
C MET A 282 20.03 11.51 -38.95
N GLN A 283 20.42 11.43 -37.67
CA GLN A 283 21.82 11.43 -37.28
C GLN A 283 22.44 10.05 -37.50
N SER A 284 23.55 10.04 -38.23
CA SER A 284 24.41 8.91 -38.55
C SER A 284 25.84 9.14 -38.04
N PHE A 285 26.52 8.06 -37.68
CA PHE A 285 27.87 8.07 -37.13
C PHE A 285 28.59 6.80 -37.57
N ASN A 286 29.77 6.92 -38.18
CA ASN A 286 30.57 5.75 -38.54
C ASN A 286 31.61 5.48 -37.44
N PRO A 287 31.48 4.39 -36.68
CA PRO A 287 32.34 4.13 -35.52
C PRO A 287 33.66 3.42 -35.89
N VAL A 288 33.83 2.95 -37.13
CA VAL A 288 35.12 2.35 -37.55
C VAL A 288 35.93 3.27 -38.45
N TYR A 289 35.49 4.52 -38.61
CA TYR A 289 36.18 5.49 -39.45
C TYR A 289 36.58 6.73 -38.66
N MET A 290 37.80 7.19 -38.92
CA MET A 290 38.29 8.51 -38.54
C MET A 290 39.28 8.99 -39.60
N LYS A 291 39.49 10.30 -39.70
CA LYS A 291 40.46 10.87 -40.64
C LYS A 291 41.86 10.33 -40.35
N ASN A 292 42.56 9.91 -41.41
CA ASN A 292 43.91 9.36 -41.40
C ASN A 292 44.09 8.21 -40.39
N PRO A 293 43.31 7.11 -40.50
CA PRO A 293 43.29 6.05 -39.48
C PRO A 293 44.64 5.30 -39.39
N LEU A 294 45.48 5.38 -40.43
CA LEU A 294 46.81 4.75 -40.48
C LEU A 294 47.93 5.55 -39.80
N ARG A 295 47.63 6.76 -39.29
CA ARG A 295 48.58 7.64 -38.61
C ARG A 295 48.32 7.71 -37.12
N ASP A 296 49.33 8.07 -36.34
CA ASP A 296 49.25 8.27 -34.89
C ASP A 296 48.68 7.04 -34.15
N SER A 297 48.85 5.84 -34.72
CA SER A 297 48.28 4.59 -34.20
C SER A 297 46.74 4.57 -34.04
N ARG A 298 46.01 5.45 -34.73
CA ARG A 298 44.54 5.58 -34.66
C ARG A 298 43.77 4.28 -34.95
N PHE A 299 44.24 3.46 -35.89
CA PHE A 299 43.65 2.16 -36.18
C PHE A 299 43.72 1.18 -34.98
N VAL A 300 44.69 1.35 -34.07
CA VAL A 300 44.77 0.56 -32.83
C VAL A 300 43.64 0.96 -31.89
N GLU A 301 43.38 2.26 -31.73
CA GLU A 301 42.25 2.75 -30.93
C GLU A 301 40.91 2.20 -31.47
N LEU A 302 40.71 2.26 -32.80
CA LEU A 302 39.53 1.67 -33.43
C LEU A 302 39.40 0.17 -33.15
N ALA A 303 40.50 -0.58 -33.30
CA ALA A 303 40.51 -2.02 -33.05
C ALA A 303 40.20 -2.35 -31.58
N ASP A 304 40.75 -1.59 -30.64
CA ASP A 304 40.48 -1.75 -29.21
C ASP A 304 39.04 -1.39 -28.85
N MET A 305 38.46 -0.36 -29.46
CA MET A 305 37.05 -0.04 -29.26
C MET A 305 36.12 -1.14 -29.81
N VAL A 306 36.41 -1.70 -30.99
CA VAL A 306 35.67 -2.86 -31.53
C VAL A 306 35.79 -4.05 -30.58
N ARG A 307 37.00 -4.33 -30.08
CA ARG A 307 37.26 -5.41 -29.13
C ARG A 307 36.50 -5.23 -27.81
N SER A 308 36.58 -4.05 -27.20
CA SER A 308 35.89 -3.75 -25.93
C SER A 308 34.37 -3.86 -26.07
N ALA A 309 33.82 -3.37 -27.18
CA ALA A 309 32.40 -3.50 -27.47
C ALA A 309 31.97 -4.96 -27.72
N ALA A 310 32.80 -5.74 -28.42
CA ALA A 310 32.56 -7.17 -28.66
C ALA A 310 32.56 -7.99 -27.36
N VAL A 311 33.53 -7.74 -26.46
CA VAL A 311 33.61 -8.41 -25.15
C VAL A 311 32.39 -8.09 -24.29
N ASN A 312 31.96 -6.82 -24.25
CA ASN A 312 30.71 -6.46 -23.57
C ASN A 312 29.51 -7.21 -24.18
N PHE A 313 29.39 -7.27 -25.50
CA PHE A 313 28.24 -7.87 -26.17
C PHE A 313 28.15 -9.39 -25.98
N MET A 314 29.27 -10.11 -26.18
CA MET A 314 29.30 -11.58 -26.12
C MET A 314 29.23 -12.10 -24.67
N GLY A 315 29.68 -11.30 -23.70
CA GLY A 315 29.99 -11.78 -22.36
C GLY A 315 31.21 -12.71 -22.37
N LYS A 316 31.81 -12.98 -21.20
CA LYS A 316 32.88 -13.98 -21.11
C LYS A 316 32.31 -15.38 -21.35
N SER A 317 32.41 -15.88 -22.57
CA SER A 317 31.94 -17.22 -22.96
C SER A 317 33.07 -18.22 -23.25
N SER A 318 34.34 -17.80 -23.18
CA SER A 318 35.50 -18.65 -23.49
C SER A 318 36.55 -18.55 -22.37
N ASP A 319 36.94 -19.69 -21.81
CA ASP A 319 38.03 -19.80 -20.82
C ASP A 319 39.42 -19.57 -21.44
N SER A 320 39.51 -19.49 -22.78
CA SER A 320 40.79 -19.35 -23.50
C SER A 320 40.98 -17.93 -24.04
N PRO A 321 42.01 -17.19 -23.57
CA PRO A 321 42.39 -15.88 -24.11
C PRO A 321 42.76 -15.88 -25.60
N PHE A 322 43.05 -17.06 -26.17
CA PHE A 322 43.50 -17.21 -27.56
C PHE A 322 42.49 -16.64 -28.58
N TRP A 323 41.19 -16.94 -28.42
CA TRP A 323 40.18 -16.53 -29.38
C TRP A 323 39.98 -15.01 -29.40
N ASP A 324 39.98 -14.40 -28.22
CA ASP A 324 39.83 -12.95 -28.07
C ASP A 324 41.03 -12.21 -28.66
N ILE A 325 42.26 -12.66 -28.37
CA ILE A 325 43.49 -12.07 -28.90
C ILE A 325 43.58 -12.24 -30.42
N SER A 326 43.31 -13.45 -30.92
CA SER A 326 43.38 -13.74 -32.36
C SER A 326 42.32 -12.97 -33.15
N SER A 327 41.11 -12.83 -32.59
CA SER A 327 40.05 -12.01 -33.15
C SER A 327 40.46 -10.53 -33.20
N ALA A 328 41.07 -10.01 -32.13
CA ALA A 328 41.60 -8.66 -32.09
C ALA A 328 42.63 -8.39 -33.18
N HIS A 329 43.57 -9.33 -33.38
CA HIS A 329 44.60 -9.23 -34.43
C HIS A 329 43.97 -9.23 -35.83
N LEU A 330 42.99 -10.10 -36.08
CA LEU A 330 42.29 -10.12 -37.36
C LEU A 330 41.55 -8.80 -37.61
N VAL A 331 40.77 -8.31 -36.63
CA VAL A 331 40.05 -7.04 -36.74
C VAL A 331 41.02 -5.87 -37.00
N ARG A 332 42.12 -5.79 -36.25
CA ARG A 332 43.15 -4.75 -36.41
C ARG A 332 43.73 -4.73 -37.82
N ASN A 333 44.17 -5.88 -38.32
CA ASN A 333 44.80 -5.94 -39.66
C ASN A 333 43.77 -5.73 -40.78
N THR A 334 42.51 -6.13 -40.56
CA THR A 334 41.43 -5.84 -41.50
C THR A 334 41.06 -4.35 -41.53
N LEU A 335 41.13 -3.64 -40.40
CA LEU A 335 40.96 -2.18 -40.37
C LEU A 335 42.06 -1.47 -41.19
N ILE A 336 43.31 -1.90 -41.04
CA ILE A 336 44.44 -1.38 -41.84
C ILE A 336 44.17 -1.63 -43.33
N TYR A 337 43.73 -2.84 -43.67
CA TYR A 337 43.35 -3.18 -45.05
C TYR A 337 42.24 -2.26 -45.59
N CYS A 338 41.16 -2.08 -44.84
CA CYS A 338 40.04 -1.26 -45.30
C CYS A 338 40.47 0.21 -45.49
N ALA A 339 41.27 0.73 -44.58
CA ALA A 339 41.85 2.07 -44.68
C ALA A 339 42.74 2.24 -45.92
N ALA A 340 43.61 1.27 -46.21
CA ALA A 340 44.53 1.33 -47.34
C ALA A 340 43.81 1.18 -48.69
N LYS A 341 42.84 0.25 -48.79
CA LYS A 341 42.16 -0.09 -50.04
C LYS A 341 41.01 0.87 -50.39
N HIS A 342 40.22 1.28 -49.39
CA HIS A 342 38.98 2.02 -49.62
C HIS A 342 39.05 3.50 -49.21
N GLY A 343 39.98 3.87 -48.32
CA GLY A 343 40.01 5.20 -47.70
C GLY A 343 38.88 5.38 -46.69
N TYR A 344 37.64 5.54 -47.17
CA TYR A 344 36.42 5.50 -46.35
C TYR A 344 35.83 4.08 -46.33
N PHE A 345 35.49 3.58 -45.14
CA PHE A 345 34.93 2.25 -44.96
C PHE A 345 34.02 2.22 -43.73
N THR A 346 33.10 1.26 -43.69
CA THR A 346 32.10 1.07 -42.65
C THR A 346 32.27 -0.28 -41.95
N LEU A 347 31.47 -0.53 -40.92
CA LEU A 347 31.42 -1.85 -40.27
C LEU A 347 30.98 -2.96 -41.24
N LEU A 348 30.19 -2.64 -42.27
CA LEU A 348 29.79 -3.61 -43.28
C LEU A 348 30.97 -4.00 -44.18
N ASP A 349 31.79 -3.02 -44.58
CA ASP A 349 33.01 -3.27 -45.36
C ASP A 349 34.03 -4.06 -44.53
N LEU A 350 34.15 -3.73 -43.24
CA LEU A 350 34.97 -4.48 -42.30
C LEU A 350 34.51 -5.95 -42.19
N TYR A 351 33.20 -6.17 -42.05
CA TYR A 351 32.63 -7.53 -42.03
C TYR A 351 32.95 -8.30 -43.31
N GLN A 352 32.71 -7.69 -44.48
CA GLN A 352 32.95 -8.32 -45.78
C GLN A 352 34.42 -8.69 -45.94
N THR A 353 35.33 -7.82 -45.50
CA THR A 353 36.77 -8.06 -45.56
C THR A 353 37.19 -9.19 -44.62
N ILE A 354 36.65 -9.26 -43.40
CA ILE A 354 36.90 -10.39 -42.46
C ILE A 354 36.45 -11.72 -43.09
N VAL A 355 35.26 -11.76 -43.70
CA VAL A 355 34.75 -12.97 -44.35
C VAL A 355 35.57 -13.33 -45.58
N ARG A 356 36.06 -12.35 -46.34
CA ARG A 356 36.96 -12.58 -47.48
C ARG A 356 38.30 -13.14 -47.04
N ALA A 357 38.88 -12.63 -45.94
CA ALA A 357 40.11 -13.14 -45.36
C ALA A 357 40.03 -14.62 -44.98
N SER A 358 38.83 -15.15 -44.71
CA SER A 358 38.63 -16.57 -44.41
C SER A 358 38.86 -17.48 -45.62
N LYS A 359 38.76 -16.94 -46.84
CA LYS A 359 38.82 -17.69 -48.11
C LYS A 359 40.06 -17.35 -48.93
N GLU A 360 40.51 -16.11 -48.85
CA GLU A 360 41.56 -15.54 -49.69
C GLU A 360 42.66 -14.91 -48.84
N ASN A 361 43.89 -14.91 -49.35
CA ASN A 361 44.98 -14.15 -48.73
C ASN A 361 44.96 -12.69 -49.23
N LEU A 362 44.83 -11.75 -48.29
CA LEU A 362 44.70 -10.32 -48.58
C LEU A 362 46.05 -9.59 -48.81
N ALA A 363 47.18 -10.27 -48.64
CA ALA A 363 48.52 -9.67 -48.75
C ALA A 363 48.80 -9.05 -50.13
N ALA A 364 48.35 -9.71 -51.21
CA ALA A 364 48.57 -9.23 -52.58
C ALA A 364 47.90 -7.86 -52.84
N ASP A 365 46.68 -7.68 -52.33
CA ASP A 365 45.94 -6.41 -52.45
C ASP A 365 46.66 -5.28 -51.70
N LEU A 366 47.24 -5.56 -50.53
CA LEU A 366 47.99 -4.58 -49.74
C LEU A 366 49.29 -4.18 -50.44
N LYS A 367 49.98 -5.14 -51.06
CA LYS A 367 51.18 -4.88 -51.86
C LYS A 367 50.88 -3.95 -53.03
N GLU A 368 49.80 -4.22 -53.76
CA GLU A 368 49.31 -3.36 -54.84
C GLU A 368 48.96 -1.95 -54.33
N CYS A 369 48.40 -1.82 -53.11
CA CYS A 369 48.13 -0.53 -52.50
C CYS A 369 49.43 0.26 -52.25
N ILE A 370 50.46 -0.37 -51.67
CA ILE A 370 51.76 0.29 -51.44
C ILE A 370 52.40 0.74 -52.76
N GLU A 371 52.34 -0.09 -53.80
CA GLU A 371 52.94 0.22 -55.11
C GLU A 371 52.22 1.35 -55.87
N ARG A 372 50.89 1.49 -55.69
CA ARG A 372 50.08 2.50 -56.39
C ARG A 372 49.80 3.77 -55.58
N GLY A 373 49.85 3.67 -54.25
CA GLY A 373 49.37 4.72 -53.35
C GLY A 373 50.41 5.78 -53.04
N THR A 374 49.94 7.00 -52.77
CA THR A 374 50.76 8.06 -52.17
C THR A 374 50.63 8.00 -50.65
N PHE A 375 51.27 7.01 -50.04
CA PHE A 375 51.31 6.82 -48.58
C PHE A 375 52.58 7.43 -47.98
N THR A 376 52.51 7.89 -46.73
CA THR A 376 53.70 8.30 -45.98
C THR A 376 54.51 7.10 -45.51
N ASP A 377 55.74 7.32 -45.04
CA ASP A 377 56.60 6.24 -44.51
C ASP A 377 55.93 5.49 -43.33
N GLU A 378 55.24 6.21 -42.45
CA GLU A 378 54.47 5.63 -41.35
C GLU A 378 53.33 4.75 -41.86
N GLU A 379 52.57 5.24 -42.85
CA GLU A 379 51.45 4.51 -43.44
C GLU A 379 51.95 3.25 -44.17
N CYS A 380 52.99 3.37 -44.98
CA CYS A 380 53.67 2.26 -45.63
C CYS A 380 54.15 1.20 -44.63
N PHE A 381 54.74 1.62 -43.50
CA PHE A 381 55.18 0.70 -42.45
C PHE A 381 54.00 -0.05 -41.84
N ASN A 382 52.93 0.65 -41.47
CA ASN A 382 51.74 0.05 -40.87
C ASN A 382 51.02 -0.91 -41.83
N ILE A 383 50.89 -0.55 -43.11
CA ILE A 383 50.35 -1.42 -44.16
C ILE A 383 51.25 -2.64 -44.34
N GLY A 384 52.58 -2.46 -44.35
CA GLY A 384 53.55 -3.55 -44.46
C GLY A 384 53.45 -4.56 -43.32
N ARG A 385 53.20 -4.12 -42.07
CA ARG A 385 52.95 -5.03 -40.95
C ARG A 385 51.67 -5.87 -41.16
N ALA A 386 50.60 -5.27 -41.69
CA ALA A 386 49.37 -6.00 -41.99
C ALA A 386 49.55 -6.99 -43.14
N LEU A 387 50.36 -6.64 -44.15
CA LEU A 387 50.76 -7.54 -45.23
C LEU A 387 51.47 -8.78 -44.68
N GLU A 388 52.49 -8.59 -43.85
CA GLU A 388 53.22 -9.71 -43.22
C GLU A 388 52.31 -10.59 -42.36
N TYR A 389 51.35 -10.01 -41.64
CA TYR A 389 50.37 -10.77 -40.87
C TYR A 389 49.52 -11.69 -41.77
N PHE A 390 48.95 -11.17 -42.86
CA PHE A 390 48.14 -11.99 -43.76
C PHE A 390 48.97 -13.01 -44.53
N GLU A 391 50.21 -12.68 -44.89
CA GLU A 391 51.10 -13.55 -45.66
C GLU A 391 51.71 -14.68 -44.83
N ASN A 392 52.17 -14.38 -43.61
CA ASN A 392 53.04 -15.27 -42.84
C ASN A 392 52.40 -15.81 -41.55
N GLU A 393 51.46 -15.08 -40.95
CA GLU A 393 50.84 -15.49 -39.68
C GLU A 393 49.47 -16.13 -39.91
N TYR A 394 48.53 -15.38 -40.50
CA TYR A 394 47.14 -15.81 -40.62
C TYR A 394 46.94 -16.92 -41.66
N SER A 395 47.70 -16.90 -42.76
CA SER A 395 47.63 -17.91 -43.83
C SER A 395 48.08 -19.31 -43.37
N GLN A 396 48.99 -19.37 -42.37
CA GLN A 396 49.57 -20.62 -41.86
C GLN A 396 48.66 -21.33 -40.86
N LEU A 397 47.58 -20.67 -40.40
CA LEU A 397 46.62 -21.26 -39.50
C LEU A 397 45.73 -22.28 -40.22
N GLU A 398 45.45 -23.40 -39.55
CA GLU A 398 44.52 -24.41 -40.04
C GLU A 398 43.13 -23.81 -40.31
N ASP A 399 42.43 -24.28 -41.36
CA ASP A 399 41.12 -23.80 -41.79
C ASP A 399 40.09 -23.73 -40.66
N ARG A 400 40.09 -24.72 -39.77
CA ARG A 400 39.20 -24.75 -38.61
C ARG A 400 39.50 -23.62 -37.62
N VAL A 401 40.78 -23.32 -37.39
CA VAL A 401 41.22 -22.22 -36.52
C VAL A 401 40.85 -20.88 -37.14
N ARG A 402 41.10 -20.68 -38.44
CA ARG A 402 40.71 -19.47 -39.17
C ARG A 402 39.21 -19.23 -39.12
N THR A 403 38.41 -20.28 -39.38
CA THR A 403 36.94 -20.21 -39.32
C THR A 403 36.47 -19.85 -37.91
N GLY A 404 37.10 -20.39 -36.85
CA GLY A 404 36.81 -20.02 -35.47
C GLY A 404 37.12 -18.55 -35.17
N ILE A 405 38.28 -18.04 -35.60
CA ILE A 405 38.66 -16.63 -35.43
C ILE A 405 37.68 -15.71 -36.17
N VAL A 406 37.26 -16.08 -37.38
CA VAL A 406 36.28 -15.32 -38.18
C VAL A 406 34.91 -15.30 -37.50
N ALA A 407 34.45 -16.44 -36.97
CA ALA A 407 33.19 -16.51 -36.23
C ALA A 407 33.20 -15.58 -35.00
N THR A 408 34.28 -15.60 -34.22
CA THR A 408 34.44 -14.69 -33.07
C THR A 408 34.48 -13.22 -33.51
N SER A 409 35.26 -12.90 -34.55
CA SER A 409 35.44 -11.52 -35.02
C SER A 409 34.17 -10.90 -35.62
N THR A 410 33.32 -11.73 -36.23
CA THR A 410 32.09 -11.27 -36.87
C THR A 410 30.88 -11.25 -35.95
N ALA A 411 30.90 -11.96 -34.81
CA ALA A 411 29.75 -12.11 -33.91
C ALA A 411 29.14 -10.76 -33.47
N PHE A 412 29.99 -9.80 -33.09
CA PHE A 412 29.58 -8.44 -32.74
C PHE A 412 29.18 -7.61 -33.97
N ILE A 413 30.00 -7.63 -35.03
CA ILE A 413 29.81 -6.81 -36.23
C ILE A 413 28.49 -7.15 -36.95
N ASN A 414 28.04 -8.41 -36.86
CA ASN A 414 26.76 -8.88 -37.41
C ASN A 414 25.56 -8.03 -36.96
N GLN A 415 25.60 -7.40 -35.77
CA GLN A 415 24.52 -6.54 -35.29
C GLN A 415 24.27 -5.32 -36.19
N PHE A 416 25.28 -4.89 -36.96
CA PHE A 416 25.22 -3.71 -37.81
C PHE A 416 24.76 -3.99 -39.25
N GLN A 417 24.43 -5.25 -39.56
CA GLN A 417 23.83 -5.63 -40.85
C GLN A 417 22.31 -5.41 -40.90
N GLU A 418 21.65 -5.26 -39.74
CA GLU A 418 20.23 -4.91 -39.69
C GLU A 418 20.01 -3.56 -40.38
N PHE A 419 18.92 -3.42 -41.14
CA PHE A 419 18.71 -2.27 -42.02
C PHE A 419 18.76 -0.92 -41.29
N ALA A 420 18.09 -0.79 -40.15
CA ALA A 420 18.07 0.45 -39.38
C ALA A 420 19.42 0.74 -38.70
N ALA A 421 20.06 -0.30 -38.17
CA ALA A 421 21.42 -0.26 -37.63
C ALA A 421 22.44 0.22 -38.67
N SER A 422 22.44 -0.42 -39.83
CA SER A 422 23.33 -0.15 -40.96
C SER A 422 23.14 1.28 -41.47
N ARG A 423 21.90 1.76 -41.60
CA ARG A 423 21.63 3.14 -42.01
C ARG A 423 22.27 4.19 -41.08
N VAL A 424 22.28 3.93 -39.77
CA VAL A 424 22.79 4.87 -38.77
C VAL A 424 24.31 4.74 -38.60
N PHE A 425 24.84 3.51 -38.57
CA PHE A 425 26.22 3.22 -38.21
C PHE A 425 27.14 2.82 -39.37
N CYS A 426 26.57 2.51 -40.53
CA CYS A 426 27.28 2.26 -41.79
C CYS A 426 26.80 3.22 -42.90
N PRO A 427 26.71 4.54 -42.65
CA PRO A 427 26.28 5.46 -43.69
C PRO A 427 27.33 5.53 -44.81
N LYS A 428 26.90 5.86 -46.02
CA LYS A 428 27.82 6.37 -47.04
C LYS A 428 28.44 7.69 -46.56
N GLU A 429 29.64 8.02 -47.04
CA GLU A 429 30.36 9.22 -46.62
C GLU A 429 29.54 10.51 -46.81
N GLU A 430 28.80 10.61 -47.92
CA GLU A 430 27.87 11.71 -48.24
C GLU A 430 26.73 11.90 -47.22
N HIS A 431 26.38 10.85 -46.48
CA HIS A 431 25.28 10.86 -45.50
C HIS A 431 25.78 10.84 -44.06
N LEU A 432 27.09 10.99 -43.83
CA LEU A 432 27.69 11.00 -42.49
C LEU A 432 27.42 12.35 -41.80
N THR A 433 26.64 12.33 -40.72
CA THR A 433 26.31 13.57 -39.98
C THR A 433 27.28 13.87 -38.85
N ILE A 434 27.77 12.84 -38.17
CA ILE A 434 28.76 12.96 -37.09
C ILE A 434 30.09 12.52 -37.65
N THR A 435 30.91 13.48 -38.06
CA THR A 435 32.23 13.24 -38.65
C THR A 435 33.32 13.03 -37.61
N SER A 436 33.19 13.65 -36.44
CA SER A 436 34.19 13.62 -35.38
C SER A 436 33.54 13.81 -34.01
N MET A 437 33.79 12.86 -33.09
CA MET A 437 33.34 12.97 -31.71
C MET A 437 34.10 14.07 -30.94
N GLU A 438 35.34 14.35 -31.34
CA GLU A 438 36.14 15.45 -30.77
C GLU A 438 35.52 16.82 -31.08
N ASP A 439 35.04 17.02 -32.31
CA ASP A 439 34.41 18.28 -32.71
C ASP A 439 33.08 18.49 -31.97
N LEU A 440 32.31 17.42 -31.73
CA LEU A 440 31.13 17.49 -30.86
C LEU A 440 31.47 17.98 -29.46
N ILE A 441 32.59 17.52 -28.88
CA ILE A 441 33.05 17.94 -27.56
C ILE A 441 33.53 19.40 -27.59
N ARG A 442 34.26 19.82 -28.63
CA ARG A 442 34.71 21.20 -28.80
C ARG A 442 33.54 22.18 -28.91
N GLU A 443 32.52 21.82 -29.70
CA GLU A 443 31.27 22.57 -29.88
C GLU A 443 30.28 22.42 -28.71
N ARG A 444 30.61 21.57 -27.73
CA ARG A 444 29.79 21.25 -26.56
C ARG A 444 28.41 20.70 -26.94
N LYS A 445 28.30 19.87 -27.97
CA LYS A 445 27.04 19.23 -28.36
C LYS A 445 26.55 18.26 -27.28
N ILE A 446 25.25 17.97 -27.31
CA ILE A 446 24.57 17.06 -26.39
C ILE A 446 24.09 15.86 -27.19
N LEU A 447 24.80 14.75 -27.05
CA LEU A 447 24.53 13.50 -27.75
C LEU A 447 23.56 12.64 -26.94
N LEU A 448 22.39 12.35 -27.51
CA LEU A 448 21.37 11.47 -26.93
C LEU A 448 21.31 10.16 -27.73
N PHE A 449 21.60 9.03 -27.11
CA PHE A 449 21.57 7.71 -27.74
C PHE A 449 20.26 6.97 -27.44
N ASP A 450 19.28 7.06 -28.34
CA ASP A 450 17.91 6.56 -28.20
C ASP A 450 17.63 5.34 -29.11
N VAL A 451 18.05 4.15 -28.66
CA VAL A 451 17.81 2.86 -29.34
C VAL A 451 17.03 1.92 -28.40
N SER A 452 15.89 1.42 -28.87
CA SER A 452 14.95 0.65 -28.04
C SER A 452 15.12 -0.87 -28.07
N GLN A 453 15.81 -1.41 -29.07
CA GLN A 453 16.00 -2.86 -29.20
C GLN A 453 17.18 -3.29 -28.32
N PRO A 454 16.97 -4.11 -27.28
CA PRO A 454 18.00 -4.34 -26.25
C PRO A 454 19.35 -4.83 -26.78
N GLY A 455 19.34 -5.78 -27.73
CA GLY A 455 20.58 -6.30 -28.34
C GLY A 455 21.37 -5.23 -29.11
N LEU A 456 20.68 -4.39 -29.89
CA LEU A 456 21.30 -3.30 -30.63
C LEU A 456 21.71 -2.15 -29.69
N ALA A 457 20.88 -1.82 -28.70
CA ALA A 457 21.11 -0.75 -27.74
C ALA A 457 22.39 -0.97 -26.92
N ARG A 458 22.63 -2.22 -26.48
CA ARG A 458 23.86 -2.64 -25.81
C ARG A 458 25.09 -2.47 -26.70
N SER A 459 25.06 -3.06 -27.90
CA SER A 459 26.21 -3.04 -28.83
C SER A 459 26.56 -1.64 -29.29
N MET A 460 25.58 -0.91 -29.81
CA MET A 460 25.77 0.44 -30.34
C MET A 460 26.02 1.46 -29.24
N GLY A 461 25.32 1.34 -28.10
CA GLY A 461 25.48 2.24 -26.96
C GLY A 461 26.88 2.15 -26.37
N THR A 462 27.40 0.94 -26.21
CA THR A 462 28.80 0.71 -25.81
C THR A 462 29.76 1.37 -26.79
N PHE A 463 29.52 1.23 -28.10
CA PHE A 463 30.44 1.77 -29.11
C PHE A 463 30.43 3.31 -29.12
N VAL A 464 29.25 3.93 -29.12
CA VAL A 464 29.11 5.39 -29.01
C VAL A 464 29.77 5.92 -27.74
N LYS A 465 29.61 5.22 -26.61
CA LYS A 465 30.24 5.57 -25.32
C LYS A 465 31.76 5.53 -25.42
N LEU A 466 32.34 4.45 -25.93
CA LEU A 466 33.79 4.30 -26.08
C LEU A 466 34.38 5.42 -26.96
N HIS A 467 33.73 5.76 -28.07
CA HIS A 467 34.17 6.87 -28.92
C HIS A 467 34.12 8.22 -28.21
N TYR A 468 33.08 8.46 -27.41
CA TYR A 468 32.97 9.68 -26.62
C TYR A 468 34.07 9.75 -25.57
N GLU A 469 34.28 8.68 -24.82
CA GLU A 469 35.34 8.58 -23.79
C GLU A 469 36.73 8.77 -24.40
N GLN A 470 37.03 8.10 -25.51
CA GLN A 470 38.30 8.23 -26.21
C GLN A 470 38.51 9.65 -26.73
N ALA A 471 37.48 10.28 -27.30
CA ALA A 471 37.57 11.67 -27.75
C ALA A 471 37.82 12.65 -26.58
N VAL A 472 37.26 12.40 -25.39
CA VAL A 472 37.59 13.18 -24.19
C VAL A 472 39.06 12.98 -23.78
N LEU A 473 39.58 11.75 -23.86
CA LEU A 473 40.99 11.47 -23.55
C LEU A 473 41.93 12.13 -24.55
N ASN A 474 41.62 12.10 -25.85
CA ASN A 474 42.42 12.77 -26.88
C ASN A 474 42.46 14.30 -26.67
N LEU A 475 41.36 14.88 -26.19
CA LEU A 475 41.23 16.30 -25.90
C LEU A 475 41.73 16.71 -24.50
N LEU A 476 42.34 15.80 -23.72
CA LEU A 476 42.81 16.10 -22.37
C LEU A 476 43.62 17.40 -22.24
N PRO A 477 44.64 17.65 -23.10
CA PRO A 477 45.42 18.89 -23.04
C PRO A 477 44.55 20.14 -23.22
N GLU A 478 43.65 20.13 -24.20
CA GLU A 478 42.74 21.25 -24.50
C GLU A 478 41.73 21.47 -23.36
N LEU A 479 41.15 20.40 -22.82
CA LEU A 479 40.08 20.47 -21.82
C LEU A 479 40.60 20.90 -20.45
N LYS A 480 41.81 20.46 -20.08
CA LYS A 480 42.44 20.80 -18.79
C LYS A 480 42.61 22.32 -18.60
N GLU A 481 42.94 23.03 -19.68
CA GLU A 481 43.14 24.49 -19.69
C GLU A 481 41.82 25.28 -19.56
N ARG A 482 40.66 24.66 -19.85
CA ARG A 482 39.37 25.33 -19.77
C ARG A 482 39.03 25.70 -18.32
N LYS A 483 38.74 26.98 -18.10
CA LYS A 483 38.24 27.53 -16.82
C LYS A 483 36.74 27.26 -16.63
N ALA A 484 36.36 25.98 -16.70
CA ALA A 484 35.00 25.51 -16.42
C ALA A 484 35.01 24.53 -15.22
N PRO A 485 33.93 24.48 -14.42
CA PRO A 485 33.80 23.51 -13.32
C PRO A 485 33.73 22.07 -13.84
N TYR A 486 33.09 21.87 -14.98
CA TYR A 486 33.01 20.62 -15.71
C TYR A 486 33.11 20.92 -17.21
N THR A 487 33.88 20.12 -17.96
CA THR A 487 34.03 20.31 -19.41
C THR A 487 33.15 19.36 -20.22
N THR A 488 32.95 18.16 -19.68
CA THR A 488 32.17 17.07 -20.27
C THR A 488 31.29 16.44 -19.20
N ALA A 489 30.18 15.85 -19.59
CA ALA A 489 29.34 15.04 -18.71
C ALA A 489 28.90 13.76 -19.40
N LEU A 490 28.82 12.68 -18.62
CA LEU A 490 28.39 11.36 -19.06
C LEU A 490 27.26 10.89 -18.13
N PHE A 491 26.08 10.68 -18.70
CA PHE A 491 24.91 10.18 -18.00
C PHE A 491 24.49 8.84 -18.58
N ILE A 492 24.56 7.78 -17.77
CA ILE A 492 24.16 6.45 -18.21
C ILE A 492 23.20 5.87 -17.17
N ASP A 493 21.95 5.63 -17.60
CA ASP A 493 21.04 4.77 -16.85
C ASP A 493 21.26 3.33 -17.31
N GLU A 494 21.11 2.37 -16.41
CA GLU A 494 21.37 0.96 -16.68
C GLU A 494 22.81 0.70 -17.20
N PHE A 495 23.80 1.29 -16.53
CA PHE A 495 25.22 1.25 -16.89
C PHE A 495 25.79 -0.17 -17.11
N GLN A 496 25.24 -1.18 -16.43
CA GLN A 496 25.67 -2.56 -16.65
C GLN A 496 25.44 -3.05 -18.10
N ASP A 497 24.52 -2.43 -18.84
CA ASP A 497 24.25 -2.80 -20.23
C ASP A 497 25.34 -2.28 -21.18
N VAL A 498 26.16 -1.30 -20.78
CA VAL A 498 27.20 -0.68 -21.64
C VAL A 498 28.58 -0.60 -20.98
N VAL A 499 28.77 -1.26 -19.84
CA VAL A 499 30.03 -1.26 -19.10
C VAL A 499 31.13 -2.03 -19.83
N THR A 500 32.34 -1.50 -19.83
CA THR A 500 33.54 -2.10 -20.44
C THR A 500 34.68 -2.04 -19.44
N CYS A 501 35.32 -3.18 -19.13
CA CYS A 501 36.50 -3.22 -18.29
C CYS A 501 37.71 -3.74 -19.07
N GLY A 502 38.80 -2.97 -19.05
CA GLY A 502 39.98 -3.14 -19.90
C GLY A 502 40.97 -4.24 -19.51
N GLY A 503 40.57 -5.21 -18.69
CA GLY A 503 41.47 -6.26 -18.17
C GLY A 503 42.23 -6.97 -19.30
N GLY A 504 43.55 -6.81 -19.37
CA GLY A 504 44.37 -7.37 -20.45
C GLY A 504 44.62 -6.44 -21.64
N GLY A 505 44.73 -5.12 -21.41
CA GLY A 505 45.23 -4.15 -22.39
C GLY A 505 44.18 -3.61 -23.36
N THR A 506 42.90 -3.59 -22.98
CA THR A 506 41.79 -2.95 -23.73
C THR A 506 41.50 -1.54 -23.21
N ILE A 507 40.79 -0.74 -23.99
CA ILE A 507 40.17 0.51 -23.51
C ILE A 507 38.94 0.17 -22.66
N GLY A 508 38.81 0.77 -21.48
CA GLY A 508 37.72 0.50 -20.53
C GLY A 508 37.36 1.70 -19.66
N ASP A 509 36.20 1.61 -19.02
CA ASP A 509 35.63 2.66 -18.17
C ASP A 509 36.53 2.99 -16.98
N GLU A 510 37.28 2.01 -16.47
CA GLU A 510 38.22 2.18 -15.36
C GLU A 510 39.40 3.07 -15.77
N SER A 511 39.90 2.90 -17.00
CA SER A 511 41.00 3.71 -17.55
C SER A 511 40.52 5.14 -17.82
N PHE A 512 39.30 5.28 -18.36
CA PHE A 512 38.66 6.58 -18.56
C PHE A 512 38.48 7.32 -17.22
N LEU A 513 37.85 6.69 -16.23
CA LEU A 513 37.59 7.32 -14.91
C LEU A 513 38.87 7.65 -14.14
N ALA A 514 39.96 6.91 -14.38
CA ALA A 514 41.26 7.20 -13.77
C ALA A 514 41.95 8.41 -14.45
N LYS A 515 42.01 8.43 -15.79
CA LYS A 515 42.76 9.43 -16.57
C LYS A 515 41.99 10.71 -16.84
N ALA A 516 40.69 10.61 -17.10
CA ALA A 516 39.88 11.74 -17.55
C ALA A 516 39.70 12.82 -16.47
N ARG A 517 39.99 12.54 -15.19
CA ARG A 517 39.83 13.47 -14.06
C ARG A 517 40.45 14.85 -14.31
N GLU A 518 41.56 14.91 -15.03
CA GLU A 518 42.24 16.17 -15.38
C GLU A 518 41.39 17.08 -16.28
N SER A 519 40.53 16.50 -17.13
CA SER A 519 39.57 17.23 -17.96
C SER A 519 38.36 17.74 -17.18
N LYS A 520 38.20 17.41 -15.89
CA LYS A 520 37.03 17.73 -15.06
C LYS A 520 35.71 17.17 -15.63
N PRO A 521 35.58 15.84 -15.81
CA PRO A 521 34.37 15.22 -16.35
C PRO A 521 33.35 14.98 -15.23
N ALA A 522 32.07 15.26 -15.50
CA ALA A 522 30.97 14.88 -14.62
C ALA A 522 30.42 13.51 -15.05
N VAL A 523 30.87 12.43 -14.42
CA VAL A 523 30.42 11.06 -14.75
C VAL A 523 29.37 10.58 -13.74
N ILE A 524 28.15 10.35 -14.21
CA ILE A 524 27.00 9.94 -13.40
C ILE A 524 26.39 8.69 -14.01
N VAL A 525 26.50 7.57 -13.31
CA VAL A 525 26.03 6.27 -13.81
C VAL A 525 25.10 5.62 -12.80
N ALA A 526 24.06 4.94 -13.28
CA ALA A 526 23.18 4.14 -12.44
C ALA A 526 23.12 2.68 -12.89
N THR A 527 23.11 1.76 -11.94
CA THR A 527 22.91 0.32 -12.13
C THR A 527 21.81 -0.21 -11.22
N GLN A 528 21.31 -1.40 -11.52
CA GLN A 528 20.33 -2.08 -10.67
C GLN A 528 20.97 -2.68 -9.42
N SER A 529 22.15 -3.27 -9.55
CA SER A 529 22.89 -3.85 -8.44
C SER A 529 24.35 -4.07 -8.83
N LEU A 530 25.19 -4.21 -7.81
CA LEU A 530 26.59 -4.53 -8.02
C LEU A 530 26.77 -5.93 -8.65
N SER A 531 25.94 -6.91 -8.27
CA SER A 531 25.92 -8.23 -8.92
C SER A 531 25.60 -8.15 -10.41
N SER A 532 24.68 -7.27 -10.83
CA SER A 532 24.35 -7.08 -12.26
C SER A 532 25.53 -6.50 -13.04
N LEU A 533 26.27 -5.57 -12.41
CA LEU A 533 27.51 -5.02 -12.97
C LEU A 533 28.59 -6.11 -13.10
N MET A 534 28.82 -6.88 -12.04
CA MET A 534 29.80 -7.97 -12.01
C MET A 534 29.53 -9.02 -13.09
N ASN A 535 28.26 -9.39 -13.28
CA ASN A 535 27.86 -10.32 -14.33
C ASN A 535 28.16 -9.77 -15.74
N SER A 536 27.94 -8.48 -15.94
CA SER A 536 28.18 -7.83 -17.25
C SER A 536 29.67 -7.68 -17.55
N VAL A 537 30.49 -7.43 -16.53
CA VAL A 537 31.96 -7.42 -16.62
C VAL A 537 32.54 -8.84 -16.74
N GLY A 538 31.82 -9.86 -16.28
CA GLY A 538 32.26 -11.26 -16.28
C GLY A 538 33.32 -11.57 -15.22
N SER A 539 33.66 -10.63 -14.33
CA SER A 539 34.60 -10.85 -13.23
C SER A 539 34.35 -9.88 -12.08
N GLN A 540 34.43 -10.40 -10.85
CA GLN A 540 34.16 -9.63 -9.64
C GLN A 540 35.23 -8.56 -9.36
N ARG A 541 36.52 -8.90 -9.49
CA ARG A 541 37.62 -7.98 -9.15
C ARG A 541 37.65 -6.73 -10.03
N PRO A 542 37.62 -6.83 -11.38
CA PRO A 542 37.61 -5.65 -12.24
C PRO A 542 36.35 -4.79 -12.05
N ALA A 543 35.20 -5.40 -11.77
CA ALA A 543 33.98 -4.66 -11.48
C ALA A 543 34.09 -3.84 -10.18
N LEU A 544 34.70 -4.40 -9.13
CA LEU A 544 34.96 -3.69 -7.88
C LEU A 544 35.99 -2.58 -8.05
N GLU A 545 37.05 -2.81 -8.83
CA GLU A 545 38.05 -1.80 -9.19
C GLU A 545 37.43 -0.63 -9.96
N LEU A 546 36.52 -0.93 -10.90
CA LEU A 546 35.75 0.09 -11.61
C LEU A 546 34.90 0.92 -10.63
N VAL A 547 34.16 0.27 -9.73
CA VAL A 547 33.34 0.95 -8.71
C VAL A 547 34.21 1.76 -7.73
N GLN A 548 35.46 1.35 -7.51
CA GLN A 548 36.42 2.08 -6.70
C GLN A 548 36.75 3.47 -7.29
N ASN A 549 36.74 3.59 -8.62
CA ASN A 549 37.03 4.86 -9.29
C ASN A 549 35.94 5.93 -9.10
N PHE A 550 34.72 5.54 -8.75
CA PHE A 550 33.63 6.44 -8.35
C PHE A 550 33.74 6.83 -6.88
N ARG A 551 34.13 8.07 -6.60
CA ARG A 551 34.35 8.56 -5.23
C ARG A 551 33.05 8.78 -4.47
N THR A 552 31.98 9.14 -5.16
CA THR A 552 30.63 9.22 -4.56
C THR A 552 29.82 8.00 -4.97
N ARG A 553 29.28 7.26 -3.99
CA ARG A 553 28.50 6.04 -4.20
C ARG A 553 27.17 6.14 -3.47
N ILE A 554 26.07 5.97 -4.17
CA ILE A 554 24.71 6.09 -3.64
C ILE A 554 23.98 4.76 -3.85
N ALA A 555 23.64 4.05 -2.77
CA ALA A 555 22.79 2.87 -2.82
C ALA A 555 21.39 3.21 -2.32
N CYS A 556 20.44 3.24 -3.26
CA CYS A 556 19.02 3.23 -2.93
C CYS A 556 18.62 1.85 -2.39
N HIS A 557 17.34 1.66 -2.07
CA HIS A 557 16.81 0.35 -1.68
C HIS A 557 17.34 -0.77 -2.59
N SER A 558 17.99 -1.77 -1.99
CA SER A 558 18.53 -2.94 -2.69
C SER A 558 18.27 -4.20 -1.88
N SER A 559 17.93 -5.29 -2.57
CA SER A 559 17.86 -6.65 -2.03
C SER A 559 19.10 -7.48 -2.39
N ASP A 560 20.06 -6.90 -3.09
CA ASP A 560 21.28 -7.58 -3.54
C ASP A 560 22.31 -7.65 -2.41
N LEU A 561 22.69 -8.87 -2.01
CA LEU A 561 23.57 -9.10 -0.87
C LEU A 561 24.96 -8.50 -1.07
N GLU A 562 25.53 -8.57 -2.28
CA GLU A 562 26.84 -8.02 -2.58
C GLU A 562 26.85 -6.49 -2.48
N THR A 563 25.82 -5.82 -3.04
CA THR A 563 25.64 -4.38 -2.85
C THR A 563 25.54 -4.01 -1.36
N ILE A 564 24.74 -4.76 -0.59
CA ILE A 564 24.56 -4.51 0.85
C ILE A 564 25.91 -4.65 1.57
N LYS A 565 26.61 -5.78 1.43
CA LYS A 565 27.89 -6.04 2.10
C LYS A 565 28.91 -4.95 1.81
N VAL A 566 29.10 -4.57 0.54
CA VAL A 566 30.06 -3.51 0.18
C VAL A 566 29.72 -2.20 0.88
N PHE A 567 28.45 -1.80 0.93
CA PHE A 567 28.09 -0.57 1.64
C PHE A 567 28.16 -0.70 3.17
N GLN A 568 27.93 -1.89 3.74
CA GLN A 568 28.15 -2.13 5.17
C GLN A 568 29.63 -1.98 5.53
N GLU A 569 30.53 -2.54 4.72
CA GLU A 569 31.98 -2.40 4.88
C GLU A 569 32.44 -0.94 4.71
N LEU A 570 31.86 -0.21 3.75
CA LEU A 570 32.14 1.22 3.55
C LEU A 570 31.60 2.10 4.68
N ALA A 571 30.48 1.73 5.31
CA ALA A 571 29.93 2.43 6.47
C ALA A 571 30.77 2.20 7.73
N GLY A 572 31.41 1.02 7.85
CA GLY A 572 32.21 0.65 8.99
C GLY A 572 31.40 0.12 10.18
N LYS A 573 32.06 0.03 11.33
CA LYS A 573 31.52 -0.51 12.59
C LYS A 573 31.65 0.50 13.71
N GLU A 574 30.69 0.51 14.62
CA GLU A 574 30.67 1.34 15.82
C GLU A 574 30.69 0.46 17.08
N ASP A 575 31.35 0.93 18.13
CA ASP A 575 31.36 0.27 19.44
C ASP A 575 30.05 0.59 20.18
N VAL A 576 29.14 -0.38 20.28
CA VAL A 576 27.84 -0.22 20.96
C VAL A 576 27.90 -0.87 22.35
N GLU A 577 27.53 -0.13 23.39
CA GLU A 577 27.39 -0.71 24.74
C GLU A 577 26.13 -1.56 24.84
N LYS A 578 26.30 -2.86 25.10
CA LYS A 578 25.18 -3.77 25.32
C LYS A 578 25.04 -4.09 26.81
N GLN A 579 23.89 -3.70 27.37
CA GLN A 579 23.51 -4.06 28.73
C GLN A 579 22.67 -5.34 28.71
N THR A 580 23.18 -6.41 29.30
CA THR A 580 22.42 -7.64 29.55
C THR A 580 22.00 -7.65 31.00
N ARG A 581 20.69 -7.73 31.23
CA ARG A 581 20.10 -7.85 32.58
C ARG A 581 19.57 -9.27 32.71
N SER A 582 20.10 -10.02 33.66
CA SER A 582 19.53 -11.30 34.07
C SER A 582 18.95 -11.18 35.46
N LEU A 583 17.74 -11.71 35.62
CA LEU A 583 17.01 -11.79 36.87
C LEU A 583 16.81 -13.27 37.14
N SER A 584 17.38 -13.77 38.23
CA SER A 584 17.16 -15.13 38.69
C SER A 584 16.52 -15.09 40.07
N GLU A 585 15.43 -15.83 40.20
CA GLU A 585 14.71 -16.00 41.47
C GLU A 585 14.86 -17.46 41.89
N THR A 586 15.46 -17.69 43.05
CA THR A 586 15.62 -19.04 43.61
C THR A 586 14.81 -19.14 44.89
N ALA A 587 13.84 -20.03 44.92
CA ALA A 587 12.98 -20.27 46.07
C ALA A 587 13.30 -21.64 46.69
N GLN A 588 13.60 -21.68 47.99
CA GLN A 588 13.64 -22.96 48.71
C GLN A 588 12.26 -23.26 49.32
N SER A 589 11.76 -24.49 49.13
CA SER A 589 10.47 -25.02 49.61
C SER A 589 9.19 -24.36 49.06
N ALA A 590 8.95 -24.52 47.76
CA ALA A 590 7.73 -24.03 47.10
C ALA A 590 6.50 -24.90 47.49
N LYS A 591 5.46 -24.30 48.09
CA LYS A 591 4.20 -24.99 48.45
C LYS A 591 3.09 -24.63 47.46
N LEU A 592 2.37 -25.64 46.96
CA LEU A 592 1.28 -25.45 45.98
C LEU A 592 0.07 -24.77 46.65
N ASN A 593 -0.30 -23.58 46.19
CA ASN A 593 -1.40 -22.80 46.73
C ASN A 593 -2.66 -22.98 45.85
N LEU A 594 -3.55 -23.88 46.27
CA LEU A 594 -4.70 -24.35 45.47
C LEU A 594 -5.77 -23.30 45.17
N LEU A 595 -5.81 -22.18 45.92
CA LEU A 595 -6.85 -21.15 45.76
C LEU A 595 -6.48 -20.04 44.78
N ALA A 596 -5.18 -19.79 44.58
CA ALA A 596 -4.67 -18.78 43.64
C ALA A 596 -4.08 -19.38 42.36
N GLY A 597 -3.79 -20.69 42.35
CA GLY A 597 -3.15 -21.38 41.24
C GLY A 597 -1.69 -20.96 41.09
N GLY A 598 -0.79 -21.65 41.79
CA GLY A 598 0.66 -21.41 41.75
C GLY A 598 1.38 -22.06 42.93
N PHE A 599 2.70 -21.88 43.00
CA PHE A 599 3.51 -22.26 44.18
C PHE A 599 3.93 -20.98 44.93
N ASP A 600 3.69 -20.92 46.25
CA ASP A 600 4.17 -19.85 47.12
C ASP A 600 5.42 -20.32 47.89
N SER A 601 6.40 -19.42 48.04
CA SER A 601 7.60 -19.65 48.87
C SER A 601 7.90 -18.42 49.72
N GLU A 602 8.12 -18.61 51.02
CA GLU A 602 8.35 -17.49 51.96
C GLU A 602 9.79 -16.93 51.90
N ASN A 603 10.75 -17.68 51.35
CA ASN A 603 12.16 -17.26 51.23
C ASN A 603 12.65 -17.43 49.78
N ALA A 604 12.36 -16.43 48.94
CA ALA A 604 12.90 -16.33 47.58
C ALA A 604 14.10 -15.36 47.58
N SER A 605 15.24 -15.80 47.06
CA SER A 605 16.37 -14.92 46.78
C SER A 605 16.28 -14.45 45.33
N ILE A 606 16.17 -13.12 45.14
CA ILE A 606 16.20 -12.49 43.82
C ILE A 606 17.61 -11.97 43.60
N ASN A 607 18.33 -12.59 42.66
CA ASN A 607 19.62 -12.12 42.19
C ASN A 607 19.45 -11.40 40.86
N GLU A 608 19.82 -10.14 40.83
CA GLU A 608 19.96 -9.36 39.62
C GLU A 608 21.44 -9.29 39.23
N SER A 609 21.78 -9.70 38.01
CA SER A 609 23.09 -9.41 37.46
C SER A 609 22.96 -8.58 36.18
N VAL A 610 23.70 -7.48 36.17
CA VAL A 610 23.80 -6.56 35.03
C VAL A 610 25.23 -6.65 34.50
N SER A 611 25.39 -7.21 33.30
CA SER A 611 26.66 -7.16 32.59
C SER A 611 26.59 -6.11 31.48
N ARG A 612 27.62 -5.27 31.39
CA ARG A 612 27.82 -4.33 30.29
C ARG A 612 29.04 -4.79 29.51
N SER A 613 28.87 -5.00 28.21
CA SER A 613 29.99 -5.31 27.32
C SER A 613 29.93 -4.44 26.08
N PRO A 614 31.06 -3.81 25.69
CA PRO A 614 31.15 -3.15 24.40
C PRO A 614 31.17 -4.20 23.30
N ARG A 615 30.38 -4.01 22.24
CA ARG A 615 30.35 -4.88 21.07
C ARG A 615 30.43 -4.05 19.80
N ARG A 616 31.36 -4.41 18.91
CA ARG A 616 31.41 -3.84 17.55
C ARG A 616 30.24 -4.34 16.73
N GLU A 617 29.36 -3.44 16.35
CA GLU A 617 28.24 -3.71 15.45
C GLU A 617 28.36 -2.84 14.18
N ASP A 618 27.81 -3.31 13.06
CA ASP A 618 27.83 -2.55 11.80
C ASP A 618 27.01 -1.27 11.93
N LEU A 619 27.51 -0.15 11.38
CA LEU A 619 26.79 1.12 11.40
C LEU A 619 25.47 1.04 10.64
N VAL A 620 25.45 0.24 9.57
CA VAL A 620 24.26 -0.06 8.79
C VAL A 620 24.11 -1.57 8.64
N THR A 621 22.90 -2.06 8.83
CA THR A 621 22.52 -3.46 8.72
C THR A 621 21.78 -3.75 7.41
N GLY A 622 21.83 -4.99 6.91
CA GLY A 622 21.01 -5.41 5.76
C GLY A 622 19.50 -5.22 6.00
N LYS A 623 19.06 -5.24 7.26
CA LYS A 623 17.67 -4.95 7.66
C LYS A 623 17.30 -3.48 7.42
N GLU A 624 18.24 -2.55 7.52
CA GLU A 624 18.01 -1.13 7.25
C GLU A 624 17.99 -0.85 5.75
N PHE A 625 18.89 -1.48 4.98
CA PHE A 625 18.87 -1.45 3.51
C PHE A 625 17.52 -1.90 2.94
N SER A 626 16.98 -3.01 3.45
CA SER A 626 15.66 -3.53 3.03
C SER A 626 14.47 -2.71 3.52
N ARG A 627 14.67 -1.78 4.45
CA ARG A 627 13.63 -0.86 4.97
C ARG A 627 13.70 0.53 4.38
N LEU A 628 14.69 0.84 3.53
CA LEU A 628 14.77 2.10 2.82
C LEU A 628 13.48 2.33 2.03
N ARG A 629 12.85 3.49 2.25
CA ARG A 629 11.67 3.91 1.49
C ARG A 629 12.08 4.45 0.12
N THR A 630 11.13 4.61 -0.79
CA THR A 630 11.38 5.26 -2.08
C THR A 630 12.00 6.65 -1.87
N PHE A 631 13.02 6.99 -2.66
CA PHE A 631 13.83 8.21 -2.52
C PHE A 631 14.66 8.29 -1.23
N GLU A 632 14.87 7.18 -0.52
CA GLU A 632 15.91 7.05 0.50
C GLU A 632 17.06 6.21 -0.02
N ALA A 633 18.27 6.63 0.32
CA ALA A 633 19.51 5.94 -0.03
C ALA A 633 20.53 6.03 1.11
N PHE A 634 21.47 5.09 1.13
CA PHE A 634 22.72 5.24 1.85
C PHE A 634 23.78 5.72 0.87
N ALA A 635 24.58 6.70 1.26
CA ALA A 635 25.54 7.33 0.38
C ALA A 635 26.89 7.50 1.06
N GLN A 636 27.94 7.06 0.38
CA GLN A 636 29.30 7.50 0.63
C GLN A 636 29.55 8.71 -0.26
N VAL A 637 29.66 9.89 0.34
CA VAL A 637 29.75 11.17 -0.37
C VAL A 637 31.16 11.72 -0.26
N PHE A 638 31.77 12.05 -1.40
CA PHE A 638 33.08 12.69 -1.45
C PHE A 638 32.92 14.17 -1.82
N ASP A 639 33.34 15.07 -0.92
CA ASP A 639 33.22 16.52 -1.10
C ASP A 639 34.43 17.14 -1.82
N GLY A 640 35.35 16.34 -2.32
CA GLY A 640 36.61 16.81 -2.92
C GLY A 640 37.78 16.86 -1.94
N ILE A 641 37.54 16.72 -0.63
CA ILE A 641 38.56 16.69 0.42
C ILE A 641 38.43 15.39 1.22
N GLU A 642 37.27 15.15 1.81
CA GLU A 642 36.98 14.01 2.67
C GLU A 642 35.76 13.22 2.19
N THR A 643 35.57 12.06 2.79
CA THR A 643 34.49 11.14 2.43
C THR A 643 33.65 10.86 3.66
N ARG A 644 32.34 11.11 3.58
CA ARG A 644 31.39 10.90 4.68
C ARG A 644 30.34 9.86 4.29
N PHE A 645 29.86 9.08 5.25
CA PHE A 645 28.80 8.11 5.03
C PHE A 645 27.50 8.61 5.66
N LEU A 646 26.46 8.81 4.83
CA LEU A 646 25.23 9.52 5.21
C LEU A 646 23.98 8.79 4.71
N LYS A 647 22.85 9.02 5.38
CA LYS A 647 21.54 8.66 4.83
C LYS A 647 21.03 9.81 3.97
N LEU A 648 20.82 9.57 2.68
CA LEU A 648 20.41 10.57 1.71
C LEU A 648 18.90 10.45 1.41
N TYR A 649 18.22 11.59 1.47
CA TYR A 649 16.85 11.80 0.98
C TYR A 649 16.92 12.49 -0.37
N LEU A 650 16.67 11.71 -1.41
CA LEU A 650 16.70 12.16 -2.79
C LEU A 650 15.51 13.07 -3.08
N LYS A 651 15.74 14.10 -3.89
CA LYS A 651 14.70 15.06 -4.30
C LYS A 651 14.25 14.76 -5.74
N PRO A 652 13.11 14.06 -5.93
CA PRO A 652 12.65 13.70 -7.28
C PRO A 652 12.48 14.90 -8.21
N HIS A 653 12.81 14.71 -9.49
CA HIS A 653 12.73 15.76 -10.52
C HIS A 653 11.31 16.33 -10.71
N PHE A 654 10.26 15.52 -10.57
CA PHE A 654 8.87 15.97 -10.70
C PHE A 654 8.40 16.93 -9.59
N LEU A 655 9.21 17.17 -8.55
CA LEU A 655 8.87 18.15 -7.52
C LEU A 655 8.91 19.57 -8.09
N LYS A 656 7.82 20.31 -7.89
CA LYS A 656 7.75 21.74 -8.25
C LYS A 656 8.77 22.59 -7.50
N ALA A 657 9.05 22.24 -6.25
CA ALA A 657 9.98 22.95 -5.39
C ALA A 657 10.93 21.96 -4.72
N ILE A 658 12.24 22.12 -4.97
CA ILE A 658 13.28 21.21 -4.44
C ILE A 658 13.27 21.18 -2.91
N ASN A 659 12.93 22.32 -2.28
CA ASN A 659 12.91 22.50 -0.84
C ASN A 659 11.74 21.82 -0.12
N THR A 660 11.06 20.88 -0.77
CA THR A 660 10.03 20.07 -0.11
C THR A 660 10.70 19.09 0.87
N LYS A 661 10.29 19.10 2.14
CA LYS A 661 10.77 18.15 3.17
C LYS A 661 10.48 16.70 2.76
N HIS A 662 11.37 15.77 3.11
CA HIS A 662 11.23 14.37 2.68
C HIS A 662 9.91 13.71 3.13
N GLU A 663 9.44 14.02 4.34
CA GLU A 663 8.15 13.51 4.83
C GLU A 663 6.98 13.91 3.91
N THR A 664 7.01 15.14 3.37
CA THR A 664 6.01 15.64 2.43
C THR A 664 6.13 14.97 1.06
N VAL A 665 7.35 14.64 0.61
CA VAL A 665 7.56 13.84 -0.61
C VAL A 665 6.88 12.48 -0.48
N LEU A 666 7.08 11.79 0.64
CA LEU A 666 6.42 10.51 0.91
C LEU A 666 4.89 10.65 1.00
N GLU A 667 4.37 11.76 1.53
CA GLU A 667 2.93 12.05 1.54
C GLU A 667 2.38 12.27 0.13
N ILE A 668 3.06 13.05 -0.71
CA ILE A 668 2.66 13.28 -2.12
C ILE A 668 2.57 11.95 -2.87
N LEU A 669 3.54 11.06 -2.69
CA LEU A 669 3.55 9.73 -3.30
C LEU A 669 2.36 8.88 -2.82
N ARG A 670 2.07 8.89 -1.50
CA ARG A 670 0.90 8.20 -0.93
C ARG A 670 -0.43 8.76 -1.46
N VAL A 671 -0.51 10.06 -1.72
CA VAL A 671 -1.71 10.73 -2.24
C VAL A 671 -1.88 10.49 -3.74
N SER A 672 -0.81 10.40 -4.54
CA SER A 672 -0.96 10.10 -5.98
C SER A 672 -1.59 8.72 -6.26
N VAL A 673 -1.42 7.76 -5.33
CA VAL A 673 -2.01 6.40 -5.39
C VAL A 673 -3.47 6.37 -4.91
N LYS A 674 -3.92 7.38 -4.17
CA LYS A 674 -5.30 7.53 -3.68
C LYS A 674 -5.89 8.80 -4.28
N GLY A 675 -6.61 8.65 -5.40
CA GLY A 675 -7.38 9.66 -6.15
C GLY A 675 -7.48 11.04 -5.51
N GLY A 676 -7.16 12.08 -6.30
CA GLY A 676 -6.88 13.44 -5.85
C GLY A 676 -7.94 14.16 -5.01
N LEU A 677 -7.73 15.47 -4.82
CA LEU A 677 -8.53 16.38 -3.98
C LEU A 677 -10.05 16.19 -4.12
N VAL A 678 -10.54 15.89 -5.34
CA VAL A 678 -11.96 15.67 -5.66
C VAL A 678 -12.49 14.35 -5.08
N GLU A 679 -11.68 13.28 -5.05
CA GLU A 679 -12.03 12.01 -4.42
C GLU A 679 -12.07 12.15 -2.90
N LYS A 680 -11.13 12.90 -2.32
CA LYS A 680 -11.13 13.24 -0.88
C LYS A 680 -12.35 14.10 -0.50
N ILE A 681 -12.73 15.08 -1.32
CA ILE A 681 -13.96 15.88 -1.11
C ILE A 681 -15.21 15.02 -1.29
N LYS A 682 -15.25 14.08 -2.25
CA LYS A 682 -16.33 13.10 -2.38
C LYS A 682 -16.41 12.16 -1.18
N ILE A 683 -15.27 11.70 -0.67
CA ILE A 683 -15.18 10.86 0.53
C ILE A 683 -15.58 11.67 1.76
N ILE A 684 -15.20 12.94 1.87
CA ILE A 684 -15.58 13.84 2.97
C ILE A 684 -17.06 14.21 2.90
N MET A 685 -17.64 14.50 1.73
CA MET A 685 -19.10 14.71 1.58
C MET A 685 -19.90 13.42 1.84
N LYS A 686 -19.36 12.26 1.42
CA LYS A 686 -19.94 10.95 1.71
C LYS A 686 -19.81 10.61 3.19
N ASN A 687 -18.72 11.03 3.83
CA ASN A 687 -18.49 10.93 5.26
C ASN A 687 -19.25 11.99 6.04
N LEU A 688 -19.64 13.14 5.47
CA LEU A 688 -20.52 14.12 6.11
C LEU A 688 -21.98 13.64 6.06
N ARG A 689 -22.38 12.94 5.00
CA ARG A 689 -23.64 12.17 4.98
C ARG A 689 -23.60 10.99 5.94
N ALA A 690 -22.45 10.31 6.06
CA ALA A 690 -22.26 9.25 7.04
C ALA A 690 -22.15 9.77 8.48
N VAL A 691 -21.60 10.96 8.71
CA VAL A 691 -21.50 11.62 10.02
C VAL A 691 -22.81 12.29 10.39
N ALA A 692 -23.60 12.80 9.43
CA ALA A 692 -24.99 13.17 9.65
C ALA A 692 -25.84 11.92 9.99
N ALA A 693 -25.56 10.78 9.35
CA ALA A 693 -26.14 9.50 9.75
C ALA A 693 -25.59 9.01 11.11
N SER A 694 -24.32 9.26 11.46
CA SER A 694 -23.73 8.93 12.77
C SER A 694 -24.21 9.85 13.89
N LEU A 695 -24.53 11.12 13.60
CA LEU A 695 -25.16 12.05 14.55
C LEU A 695 -26.65 11.72 14.73
N LEU A 696 -27.33 11.22 13.71
CA LEU A 696 -28.65 10.60 13.85
C LEU A 696 -28.61 9.27 14.63
N LEU A 697 -27.45 8.61 14.67
CA LEU A 697 -27.18 7.41 15.49
C LEU A 697 -26.66 7.73 16.91
N ALA A 698 -26.47 9.01 17.25
CA ALA A 698 -26.04 9.46 18.58
C ALA A 698 -27.13 10.24 19.34
N GLY A 699 -28.39 10.11 18.91
CA GLY A 699 -29.55 10.37 19.78
C GLY A 699 -29.74 9.19 20.75
N PRO A 700 -30.30 9.40 21.95
CA PRO A 700 -30.40 8.37 22.98
C PRO A 700 -31.49 7.34 22.62
N VAL A 701 -31.20 6.47 21.66
CA VAL A 701 -31.95 5.22 21.49
C VAL A 701 -31.18 4.12 22.22
N HIS A 702 -31.31 4.15 23.55
CA HIS A 702 -31.42 2.98 24.42
C HIS A 702 -30.30 1.92 24.34
N GLY A 703 -29.29 2.03 25.22
CA GLY A 703 -28.94 0.99 26.20
C GLY A 703 -28.60 -0.47 25.82
N ALA A 704 -28.58 -0.91 24.56
CA ALA A 704 -28.24 -2.30 24.21
C ALA A 704 -27.43 -2.39 22.90
N MET A 705 -26.27 -3.05 22.95
CA MET A 705 -25.38 -3.28 21.81
C MET A 705 -26.00 -4.35 20.88
N ILE A 706 -26.70 -3.95 19.82
CA ILE A 706 -27.36 -4.86 18.87
C ILE A 706 -26.30 -5.59 18.01
N PRO A 707 -26.35 -6.93 17.87
CA PRO A 707 -25.45 -7.66 16.97
C PRO A 707 -25.60 -7.21 15.51
N ASN A 708 -24.48 -7.07 14.80
CA ASN A 708 -24.43 -6.61 13.40
C ASN A 708 -23.26 -7.27 12.64
N VAL A 709 -23.02 -6.87 11.39
CA VAL A 709 -21.90 -7.41 10.59
C VAL A 709 -20.53 -7.26 11.28
N CYS A 710 -20.32 -6.23 12.10
CA CYS A 710 -19.07 -6.09 12.85
C CYS A 710 -18.95 -7.08 14.00
N THR A 711 -20.06 -7.57 14.56
CA THR A 711 -20.05 -8.70 15.50
C THR A 711 -19.48 -9.95 14.80
N VAL A 712 -19.85 -10.18 13.54
CA VAL A 712 -19.31 -11.28 12.72
C VAL A 712 -17.85 -11.01 12.31
N ALA A 713 -17.53 -9.80 11.85
CA ALA A 713 -16.17 -9.43 11.41
C ALA A 713 -15.13 -9.43 12.55
N SER A 714 -15.58 -9.24 13.78
CA SER A 714 -14.73 -9.31 14.97
C SER A 714 -14.42 -10.74 15.43
N SER A 715 -15.04 -11.75 14.81
CA SER A 715 -14.78 -13.16 15.07
C SER A 715 -13.34 -13.54 14.67
N PRO A 716 -12.60 -14.31 15.49
CA PRO A 716 -11.30 -14.87 15.11
C PRO A 716 -11.36 -15.75 13.86
N ALA A 717 -12.50 -16.40 13.60
CA ALA A 717 -12.70 -17.26 12.44
C ALA A 717 -13.19 -16.50 11.19
N PHE A 718 -13.31 -15.17 11.25
CA PHE A 718 -13.81 -14.39 10.11
C PHE A 718 -13.00 -14.58 8.82
N PRO A 719 -11.65 -14.54 8.81
CA PRO A 719 -10.88 -14.71 7.57
C PRO A 719 -11.07 -16.10 6.93
N SER A 720 -11.17 -17.15 7.76
CA SER A 720 -11.38 -18.52 7.27
C SER A 720 -12.83 -18.76 6.83
N CYS A 721 -13.79 -18.09 7.45
CA CYS A 721 -15.20 -18.09 7.03
C CYS A 721 -15.44 -17.35 5.71
N LEU A 722 -14.77 -16.21 5.51
CA LEU A 722 -14.82 -15.40 4.29
C LEU A 722 -14.34 -16.19 3.06
N GLU A 723 -13.30 -17.02 3.23
CA GLU A 723 -12.73 -17.91 2.21
C GLU A 723 -12.56 -17.24 0.84
N LEU A 724 -11.75 -16.17 0.80
CA LEU A 724 -11.47 -15.46 -0.45
C LEU A 724 -10.57 -16.29 -1.37
N ASN A 725 -11.12 -16.76 -2.48
CA ASN A 725 -10.43 -17.50 -3.52
C ASN A 725 -10.36 -16.69 -4.82
N ILE A 726 -9.17 -16.66 -5.44
CA ILE A 726 -8.91 -15.94 -6.69
C ILE A 726 -8.34 -16.93 -7.71
N GLY A 727 -9.07 -17.17 -8.80
CA GLY A 727 -8.66 -18.01 -9.93
C GLY A 727 -8.65 -17.25 -11.25
N GLY A 728 -8.38 -17.96 -12.35
CA GLY A 728 -8.46 -17.40 -13.71
C GLY A 728 -9.87 -17.48 -14.30
N CYS A 729 -10.26 -16.47 -15.09
CA CYS A 729 -11.42 -16.50 -15.98
C CYS A 729 -11.14 -15.64 -17.22
N THR A 730 -12.08 -15.57 -18.16
CA THR A 730 -12.01 -14.68 -19.33
C THR A 730 -13.12 -13.63 -19.27
N CYS A 731 -12.81 -12.37 -19.57
CA CYS A 731 -13.80 -11.29 -19.66
C CYS A 731 -13.87 -10.69 -21.06
N GLY A 732 -15.05 -10.14 -21.41
CA GLY A 732 -15.24 -9.23 -22.53
C GLY A 732 -15.11 -9.87 -23.91
N TRP A 733 -15.27 -9.03 -24.94
CA TRP A 733 -15.03 -9.38 -26.34
C TRP A 733 -14.10 -8.32 -26.97
N PRO A 734 -12.96 -8.70 -27.58
CA PRO A 734 -12.38 -10.04 -27.63
C PRO A 734 -11.98 -10.58 -26.23
N PRO A 735 -11.93 -11.92 -26.04
CA PRO A 735 -11.72 -12.51 -24.72
C PRO A 735 -10.31 -12.18 -24.21
N ARG A 736 -10.24 -11.60 -23.00
CA ARG A 736 -8.98 -11.30 -22.31
C ARG A 736 -8.90 -12.02 -20.96
N PRO A 737 -7.69 -12.33 -20.47
CA PRO A 737 -7.52 -12.97 -19.17
C PRO A 737 -7.95 -12.05 -18.03
N CYS A 738 -8.67 -12.62 -17.08
CA CYS A 738 -9.30 -11.96 -15.94
C CYS A 738 -9.19 -12.80 -14.66
N ALA A 739 -9.58 -12.21 -13.54
CA ALA A 739 -9.63 -12.86 -12.24
C ALA A 739 -11.07 -13.30 -11.89
N SER A 740 -11.23 -14.59 -11.62
CA SER A 740 -12.42 -15.16 -10.97
C SER A 740 -12.28 -14.96 -9.47
N ILE A 741 -13.14 -14.16 -8.87
CA ILE A 741 -13.09 -13.81 -7.44
C ILE A 741 -14.30 -14.44 -6.78
N SER A 742 -14.08 -15.28 -5.77
CA SER A 742 -15.14 -15.91 -4.98
C SER A 742 -14.89 -15.79 -3.48
N TYR A 743 -15.94 -15.53 -2.71
CA TYR A 743 -15.91 -15.40 -1.24
C TYR A 743 -17.33 -15.54 -0.65
N TYR A 744 -17.41 -15.77 0.65
CA TYR A 744 -18.67 -15.91 1.39
C TYR A 744 -19.08 -14.60 2.07
N VAL A 745 -20.37 -14.28 2.03
CA VAL A 745 -20.96 -13.06 2.61
C VAL A 745 -22.01 -13.43 3.65
N PRO A 746 -22.01 -12.83 4.85
CA PRO A 746 -23.02 -13.10 5.86
C PRO A 746 -24.36 -12.50 5.44
N GLN A 747 -25.42 -13.31 5.41
CA GLN A 747 -26.74 -12.94 4.89
C GLN A 747 -27.77 -12.74 6.00
N SER A 748 -27.91 -13.73 6.88
CA SER A 748 -28.98 -13.76 7.88
C SER A 748 -28.46 -14.23 9.23
N PHE A 749 -28.93 -13.59 10.29
CA PHE A 749 -28.85 -14.11 11.65
C PHE A 749 -30.08 -14.95 11.96
N ILE A 750 -29.89 -16.03 12.71
CA ILE A 750 -30.96 -16.80 13.34
C ILE A 750 -30.69 -16.79 14.84
N GLU A 751 -31.63 -16.21 15.58
CA GLU A 751 -31.65 -16.30 17.04
C GLU A 751 -32.53 -17.45 17.49
N VAL A 752 -32.08 -18.17 18.50
CA VAL A 752 -32.83 -19.26 19.15
C VAL A 752 -32.85 -18.99 20.65
N TRP A 753 -34.03 -18.90 21.23
CA TRP A 753 -34.24 -18.45 22.61
C TRP A 753 -35.18 -19.38 23.35
N PRO A 754 -34.87 -19.77 24.59
CA PRO A 754 -35.81 -20.51 25.42
C PRO A 754 -36.91 -19.59 25.96
N GLU A 755 -36.64 -18.33 26.26
CA GLU A 755 -37.63 -17.44 26.91
C GLU A 755 -38.46 -16.64 25.88
N PRO A 756 -39.78 -16.48 26.07
CA PRO A 756 -40.60 -15.68 25.17
C PRO A 756 -40.29 -14.19 25.29
N ARG A 757 -40.48 -13.43 24.20
CA ARG A 757 -40.30 -11.96 24.10
C ARG A 757 -38.90 -11.40 24.36
N THR A 758 -37.89 -12.24 24.58
CA THR A 758 -36.48 -11.83 24.61
C THR A 758 -35.87 -11.95 23.21
N SER A 759 -35.00 -11.00 22.83
CA SER A 759 -34.37 -10.95 21.51
C SER A 759 -33.09 -10.13 21.56
N TYR A 760 -32.09 -10.55 20.77
CA TYR A 760 -30.90 -9.74 20.49
C TYR A 760 -31.24 -8.48 19.66
N PHE A 761 -32.36 -8.51 18.95
CA PHE A 761 -32.75 -7.50 17.97
C PHE A 761 -33.97 -6.67 18.40
N SER A 762 -34.32 -6.72 19.69
CA SER A 762 -35.46 -5.99 20.27
C SER A 762 -35.37 -4.47 20.07
N ALA A 763 -34.15 -3.92 20.00
CA ALA A 763 -33.90 -2.49 19.78
C ALA A 763 -33.96 -2.07 18.29
N ILE A 764 -34.14 -3.00 17.35
CA ILE A 764 -34.42 -2.65 15.95
C ILE A 764 -35.91 -2.26 15.85
N PRO A 765 -36.26 -1.05 15.38
CA PRO A 765 -37.64 -0.53 15.43
C PRO A 765 -38.72 -1.48 14.88
N GLY A 766 -38.54 -2.05 13.68
CA GLY A 766 -39.55 -2.95 13.09
C GLY A 766 -39.63 -4.32 13.77
N ALA A 767 -38.48 -4.88 14.17
CA ALA A 767 -38.41 -6.12 14.94
C ALA A 767 -39.03 -5.96 16.34
N GLY A 768 -38.73 -4.87 17.03
CA GLY A 768 -39.33 -4.50 18.31
C GLY A 768 -40.85 -4.34 18.21
N LEU A 769 -41.35 -3.67 17.17
CA LEU A 769 -42.79 -3.55 16.90
C LEU A 769 -43.47 -4.91 16.65
N GLN A 770 -42.80 -5.84 15.93
CA GLN A 770 -43.31 -7.21 15.76
C GLN A 770 -43.38 -7.95 17.10
N LEU A 771 -42.39 -7.78 17.97
CA LEU A 771 -42.37 -8.42 19.31
C LEU A 771 -43.43 -7.87 20.26
N MET A 772 -43.69 -6.56 20.22
CA MET A 772 -44.69 -5.91 21.08
C MET A 772 -46.13 -6.31 20.75
N LYS A 773 -46.41 -6.68 19.50
CA LYS A 773 -47.75 -7.08 19.03
C LYS A 773 -48.13 -8.54 19.36
N LEU A 774 -47.23 -9.31 19.98
CA LEU A 774 -47.43 -10.72 20.24
C LEU A 774 -48.02 -11.00 21.64
N LEU A 775 -49.02 -11.88 21.70
CA LEU A 775 -49.50 -12.47 22.94
C LEU A 775 -48.47 -13.49 23.45
N PRO A 776 -48.16 -13.53 24.76
CA PRO A 776 -47.15 -14.46 25.28
C PRO A 776 -47.71 -15.89 25.19
N ARG A 777 -47.03 -16.75 24.43
CA ARG A 777 -47.27 -18.19 24.47
C ARG A 777 -46.20 -18.85 25.35
N PRO A 778 -46.57 -19.82 26.20
CA PRO A 778 -45.59 -20.55 27.00
C PRO A 778 -44.83 -21.50 26.08
N TYR A 779 -43.63 -21.11 25.69
CA TYR A 779 -42.65 -21.98 25.04
C TYR A 779 -41.31 -21.61 25.63
N GLY A 780 -40.62 -22.58 26.23
CA GLY A 780 -39.43 -22.32 27.04
C GLY A 780 -39.23 -23.15 28.30
N ALA A 781 -39.85 -24.33 28.40
CA ALA A 781 -39.59 -25.26 29.50
C ALA A 781 -38.67 -26.38 29.00
N GLU A 782 -37.59 -26.62 29.73
CA GLU A 782 -36.89 -27.91 29.71
C GLU A 782 -37.76 -28.90 30.50
N GLY A 783 -38.17 -29.99 29.86
CA GLY A 783 -38.83 -31.09 30.56
C GLY A 783 -37.79 -32.04 31.18
N ASP A 784 -38.19 -32.78 32.21
CA ASP A 784 -37.31 -33.73 32.91
C ASP A 784 -36.77 -34.86 32.01
N ASP A 785 -37.37 -35.07 30.82
CA ASP A 785 -37.02 -36.10 29.83
C ASP A 785 -36.03 -35.62 28.73
N ASP A 786 -35.09 -34.71 29.03
CA ASP A 786 -34.16 -34.11 28.05
C ASP A 786 -34.87 -33.45 26.83
N THR A 787 -36.11 -32.98 27.03
CA THR A 787 -36.88 -32.28 26.00
C THR A 787 -36.75 -30.77 26.16
N GLN A 788 -36.40 -30.09 25.07
CA GLN A 788 -36.11 -28.66 25.09
C GLN A 788 -36.92 -27.94 24.03
N SER A 789 -37.59 -26.86 24.44
CA SER A 789 -38.48 -26.09 23.59
C SER A 789 -37.97 -24.66 23.41
N TYR A 790 -37.89 -24.19 22.17
CA TYR A 790 -37.30 -22.91 21.80
C TYR A 790 -38.23 -22.07 20.91
N GLN A 791 -38.12 -20.76 21.09
CA GLN A 791 -38.49 -19.75 20.10
C GLN A 791 -37.32 -19.52 19.14
N ALA A 792 -37.62 -19.21 17.88
CA ALA A 792 -36.60 -18.90 16.91
C ALA A 792 -37.04 -17.84 15.92
N ARG A 793 -36.11 -16.94 15.59
CA ARG A 793 -36.37 -15.82 14.67
C ARG A 793 -35.20 -15.61 13.73
N ALA A 794 -35.49 -15.31 12.48
CA ALA A 794 -34.51 -15.03 11.45
C ALA A 794 -34.57 -13.56 11.03
N ILE A 795 -33.42 -12.93 10.81
CA ILE A 795 -33.32 -11.53 10.38
C ILE A 795 -32.10 -11.33 9.47
N ALA A 796 -32.19 -10.43 8.49
CA ALA A 796 -31.05 -10.02 7.69
C ALA A 796 -29.93 -9.43 8.56
N VAL A 797 -28.67 -9.73 8.26
CA VAL A 797 -27.52 -9.19 9.02
C VAL A 797 -27.45 -7.67 8.87
N PRO A 798 -27.61 -6.88 9.94
CA PRO A 798 -27.58 -5.42 9.84
C PRO A 798 -26.22 -4.90 9.38
N LEU A 799 -26.23 -3.86 8.54
CA LEU A 799 -25.05 -3.17 8.00
C LEU A 799 -24.15 -4.01 7.07
N ALA A 800 -24.56 -5.23 6.71
CA ALA A 800 -23.78 -6.09 5.81
C ALA A 800 -23.56 -5.43 4.44
N GLY A 801 -24.58 -4.77 3.89
CA GLY A 801 -24.52 -4.09 2.59
C GLY A 801 -23.53 -2.92 2.59
N LEU A 802 -23.41 -2.22 3.73
CA LEU A 802 -22.48 -1.11 3.89
C LEU A 802 -21.03 -1.58 3.97
N VAL A 803 -20.76 -2.64 4.73
CA VAL A 803 -19.40 -3.14 4.99
C VAL A 803 -18.84 -3.93 3.80
N PHE A 804 -19.66 -4.75 3.13
CA PHE A 804 -19.23 -5.55 1.98
C PHE A 804 -19.29 -4.81 0.64
N ARG A 805 -19.68 -3.52 0.63
CA ARG A 805 -19.72 -2.68 -0.59
C ARG A 805 -18.38 -2.57 -1.31
N ALA A 806 -17.27 -2.66 -0.56
CA ALA A 806 -15.93 -2.60 -1.11
C ALA A 806 -15.49 -3.91 -1.81
N MET A 807 -16.23 -5.01 -1.61
CA MET A 807 -15.94 -6.30 -2.22
C MET A 807 -16.53 -6.39 -3.64
N PRO A 808 -15.78 -6.89 -4.63
CA PRO A 808 -16.11 -6.74 -6.05
C PRO A 808 -17.26 -7.62 -6.57
N ALA A 809 -17.59 -8.73 -5.91
CA ALA A 809 -18.72 -9.59 -6.29
C ALA A 809 -20.06 -9.14 -5.65
N GLY A 810 -20.02 -8.20 -4.70
CA GLY A 810 -21.19 -7.79 -3.92
C GLY A 810 -21.85 -8.98 -3.22
N GLY A 811 -23.18 -9.07 -3.35
CA GLY A 811 -23.97 -10.24 -2.98
C GLY A 811 -24.59 -10.21 -1.59
N THR A 812 -24.59 -9.07 -0.90
CA THR A 812 -25.38 -8.84 0.31
C THR A 812 -26.86 -8.72 -0.01
N ARG A 813 -27.73 -9.32 0.80
CA ARG A 813 -29.18 -9.12 0.71
C ARG A 813 -29.63 -7.73 1.15
N MET A 814 -30.88 -7.39 0.85
CA MET A 814 -31.47 -6.12 1.27
C MET A 814 -31.62 -6.11 2.80
N GLU A 815 -31.16 -5.04 3.44
CA GLU A 815 -31.29 -4.89 4.89
C GLU A 815 -32.75 -4.64 5.27
N LYS A 816 -33.26 -5.43 6.22
CA LYS A 816 -34.61 -5.31 6.75
C LYS A 816 -34.55 -4.89 8.21
N MET A 817 -35.45 -4.00 8.60
CA MET A 817 -35.59 -3.56 9.99
C MET A 817 -36.57 -4.42 10.78
N CYS A 818 -36.90 -5.62 10.30
CA CYS A 818 -37.90 -6.55 10.82
C CYS A 818 -37.43 -8.00 10.61
N PHE A 819 -38.02 -8.95 11.34
CA PHE A 819 -37.71 -10.37 11.19
C PHE A 819 -38.22 -10.92 9.85
N ASP A 820 -37.41 -11.76 9.21
CA ASP A 820 -37.77 -12.57 8.05
C ASP A 820 -38.73 -13.70 8.45
N GLY A 821 -38.47 -14.33 9.59
CA GLY A 821 -39.29 -15.41 10.13
C GLY A 821 -39.36 -15.36 11.63
N MET A 822 -40.53 -15.68 12.19
CA MET A 822 -40.77 -15.71 13.63
C MET A 822 -41.58 -16.95 13.95
N SER A 823 -41.10 -17.78 14.88
CA SER A 823 -41.86 -18.94 15.38
C SER A 823 -43.25 -18.55 15.87
N GLU A 824 -43.38 -17.38 16.48
CA GLU A 824 -44.65 -16.88 17.03
C GLU A 824 -45.71 -16.60 15.95
N HIS A 825 -45.29 -16.37 14.70
CA HIS A 825 -46.21 -16.20 13.58
C HIS A 825 -46.78 -17.53 13.06
N PHE A 826 -46.15 -18.66 13.32
CA PHE A 826 -46.67 -19.98 12.96
C PHE A 826 -47.66 -20.52 14.00
N GLY A 827 -47.63 -20.00 15.22
CA GLY A 827 -48.57 -20.34 16.27
C GLY A 827 -48.64 -21.85 16.53
N SER A 828 -49.85 -22.44 16.46
CA SER A 828 -50.07 -23.85 16.79
C SER A 828 -49.30 -24.83 15.90
N HIS A 829 -48.86 -24.39 14.71
CA HIS A 829 -48.02 -25.20 13.84
C HIS A 829 -46.61 -25.37 14.40
N TRP A 830 -46.05 -24.32 15.00
CA TRP A 830 -44.75 -24.38 15.68
C TRP A 830 -44.84 -25.12 17.01
N ASP A 831 -46.02 -25.13 17.63
CA ASP A 831 -46.25 -25.82 18.91
C ASP A 831 -46.42 -27.34 18.72
N THR A 832 -47.07 -27.78 17.64
CA THR A 832 -47.49 -29.18 17.48
C THR A 832 -46.84 -29.92 16.32
N GLY A 833 -46.30 -29.21 15.32
CA GLY A 833 -45.73 -29.83 14.11
C GLY A 833 -46.73 -30.59 13.23
N LYS A 834 -48.04 -30.51 13.53
CA LYS A 834 -49.08 -31.32 12.86
C LYS A 834 -49.12 -31.12 11.34
N ALA A 835 -48.87 -29.90 10.88
CA ALA A 835 -48.87 -29.54 9.45
C ALA A 835 -47.78 -30.25 8.62
N ASP A 836 -46.79 -30.87 9.27
CA ASP A 836 -45.73 -31.64 8.60
C ASP A 836 -45.93 -33.17 8.69
N LEU A 837 -46.87 -33.66 9.51
CA LEU A 837 -47.05 -35.11 9.71
C LEU A 837 -47.52 -35.84 8.46
N LEU A 838 -48.17 -35.13 7.53
CA LEU A 838 -48.67 -35.66 6.26
C LEU A 838 -47.72 -35.38 5.08
N GLN A 839 -46.50 -34.88 5.34
CA GLN A 839 -45.50 -34.68 4.30
C GLN A 839 -45.11 -36.03 3.68
N PRO A 840 -45.19 -36.21 2.35
CA PRO A 840 -44.88 -37.49 1.71
C PRO A 840 -43.47 -38.00 2.04
N ALA A 841 -42.49 -37.09 2.12
CA ALA A 841 -41.12 -37.42 2.49
C ALA A 841 -41.03 -37.89 3.95
N PHE A 842 -41.72 -37.23 4.88
CA PHE A 842 -41.74 -37.63 6.29
C PHE A 842 -42.39 -39.00 6.45
N LEU A 843 -43.55 -39.24 5.84
CA LEU A 843 -44.23 -40.54 5.86
C LEU A 843 -43.34 -41.66 5.31
N ALA A 844 -42.69 -41.43 4.16
CA ALA A 844 -41.78 -42.41 3.56
C ALA A 844 -40.57 -42.76 4.45
N TRP A 845 -39.92 -41.76 5.06
CA TRP A 845 -38.76 -41.99 5.94
C TRP A 845 -39.16 -42.52 7.33
N SER A 846 -40.37 -42.18 7.81
CA SER A 846 -40.92 -42.69 9.07
C SER A 846 -41.21 -44.19 9.01
N ALA A 847 -41.54 -44.73 7.82
CA ALA A 847 -41.69 -46.17 7.59
C ALA A 847 -40.36 -46.94 7.62
N ALA A 848 -39.21 -46.25 7.51
CA ALA A 848 -37.87 -46.82 7.50
C ALA A 848 -36.88 -46.04 8.39
N PRO A 849 -37.07 -46.01 9.72
CA PRO A 849 -36.30 -45.15 10.63
C PRO A 849 -34.81 -45.49 10.66
N LYS A 850 -34.44 -46.77 10.50
CA LYS A 850 -33.03 -47.20 10.41
C LYS A 850 -32.34 -46.64 9.16
N ALA A 851 -33.02 -46.61 8.02
CA ALA A 851 -32.49 -46.03 6.79
C ALA A 851 -32.33 -44.51 6.90
N CYS A 852 -33.27 -43.84 7.57
CA CYS A 852 -33.20 -42.41 7.91
C CYS A 852 -31.95 -42.09 8.76
N LEU A 853 -31.68 -42.88 9.80
CA LEU A 853 -30.48 -42.72 10.63
C LEU A 853 -29.19 -42.98 9.85
N LEU A 854 -29.14 -44.02 9.02
CA LEU A 854 -27.99 -44.31 8.16
C LEU A 854 -27.74 -43.18 7.15
N LYS A 855 -28.80 -42.62 6.55
CA LYS A 855 -28.70 -41.45 5.67
C LYS A 855 -28.21 -40.21 6.44
N GLY A 856 -28.69 -40.00 7.67
CA GLY A 856 -28.19 -38.93 8.55
C GLY A 856 -26.70 -39.08 8.86
N ALA A 857 -26.25 -40.29 9.19
CA ALA A 857 -24.85 -40.61 9.43
C ALA A 857 -23.98 -40.41 8.18
N ALA A 858 -24.44 -40.87 7.01
CA ALA A 858 -23.72 -40.70 5.74
C ALA A 858 -23.60 -39.23 5.31
N THR A 859 -24.67 -38.45 5.48
CA THR A 859 -24.69 -37.01 5.15
C THR A 859 -23.94 -36.15 6.18
N SER A 860 -23.65 -36.68 7.37
CA SER A 860 -22.90 -35.97 8.42
C SER A 860 -21.44 -35.66 8.06
N VAL A 861 -20.88 -36.38 7.06
CA VAL A 861 -19.49 -36.21 6.60
C VAL A 861 -19.31 -34.93 5.78
N SER A 862 -20.24 -34.65 4.86
CA SER A 862 -20.18 -33.47 3.97
C SER A 862 -21.05 -32.31 4.45
N GLY A 863 -22.11 -32.59 5.22
CA GLY A 863 -23.24 -31.68 5.41
C GLY A 863 -24.08 -31.53 4.13
N GLY A 864 -25.23 -30.87 4.27
CA GLY A 864 -26.17 -30.57 3.17
C GLY A 864 -26.43 -29.07 2.99
N GLY A 865 -27.17 -28.72 1.94
CA GLY A 865 -27.61 -27.37 1.63
C GLY A 865 -29.06 -27.36 1.17
N SER A 866 -29.72 -26.22 1.27
CA SER A 866 -31.09 -26.00 0.81
C SER A 866 -31.12 -25.63 -0.68
N ASP A 867 -32.23 -25.91 -1.35
CA ASP A 867 -32.46 -25.46 -2.72
C ASP A 867 -32.44 -23.92 -2.83
N PHE A 868 -32.25 -23.44 -4.06
CA PHE A 868 -32.24 -22.01 -4.33
C PHE A 868 -33.61 -21.37 -4.06
N ALA A 869 -33.63 -20.33 -3.24
CA ALA A 869 -34.80 -19.46 -3.05
C ALA A 869 -34.40 -17.98 -3.11
N ALA A 870 -35.22 -17.20 -3.82
CA ALA A 870 -35.02 -15.75 -3.97
C ALA A 870 -35.36 -14.98 -2.69
N ASP A 871 -34.71 -13.83 -2.51
CA ASP A 871 -35.02 -12.93 -1.39
C ASP A 871 -36.30 -12.12 -1.67
N SER A 872 -36.98 -11.69 -0.61
CA SER A 872 -38.20 -10.90 -0.66
C SER A 872 -38.06 -9.65 0.21
N ALA A 873 -38.77 -8.57 -0.12
CA ALA A 873 -38.81 -7.36 0.71
C ALA A 873 -39.73 -7.49 1.94
N MET A 874 -40.52 -8.56 2.02
CA MET A 874 -41.54 -8.74 3.05
C MET A 874 -40.94 -9.13 4.41
N CYS A 875 -41.56 -8.63 5.48
CA CYS A 875 -41.34 -9.10 6.85
C CYS A 875 -42.16 -10.37 7.11
N SER A 876 -41.83 -11.09 8.17
CA SER A 876 -42.64 -12.20 8.67
C SER A 876 -44.07 -11.72 9.01
N PHE A 877 -45.04 -12.58 8.75
CA PHE A 877 -46.46 -12.34 9.00
C PHE A 877 -47.11 -13.58 9.62
N PRO A 878 -48.17 -13.42 10.45
CA PRO A 878 -48.91 -14.55 11.02
C PRO A 878 -49.45 -15.49 9.94
N VAL A 879 -49.10 -16.77 10.05
CA VAL A 879 -49.55 -17.82 9.14
C VAL A 879 -50.93 -18.31 9.59
N PRO A 880 -51.93 -18.40 8.70
CA PRO A 880 -53.24 -18.94 9.04
C PRO A 880 -53.15 -20.43 9.45
N LYS A 881 -54.20 -20.95 10.09
CA LYS A 881 -54.29 -22.40 10.35
C LYS A 881 -54.37 -23.12 8.99
N LEU A 882 -53.39 -23.98 8.72
CA LEU A 882 -53.25 -24.79 7.52
C LEU A 882 -53.16 -26.26 7.96
N ASP A 883 -53.90 -27.16 7.33
CA ASP A 883 -53.86 -28.57 7.72
C ASP A 883 -52.55 -29.24 7.30
N ILE A 884 -51.95 -28.80 6.18
CA ILE A 884 -50.70 -29.33 5.62
C ILE A 884 -49.86 -28.17 5.06
N PHE A 885 -48.57 -28.16 5.36
CA PHE A 885 -47.62 -27.20 4.76
C PHE A 885 -47.25 -27.58 3.32
N PRO A 886 -46.79 -26.61 2.50
CA PRO A 886 -46.27 -26.94 1.17
C PRO A 886 -45.16 -28.02 1.25
N PRO A 887 -45.02 -28.86 0.20
CA PRO A 887 -43.97 -29.86 0.15
C PRO A 887 -42.60 -29.24 0.37
N SER A 888 -41.83 -29.82 1.28
CA SER A 888 -40.48 -29.35 1.59
C SER A 888 -39.44 -30.17 0.82
N SER A 889 -38.44 -29.48 0.28
CA SER A 889 -37.26 -30.13 -0.31
C SER A 889 -36.12 -30.33 0.69
N HIS A 890 -36.30 -29.91 1.95
CA HIS A 890 -35.30 -30.12 2.98
C HIS A 890 -35.13 -31.61 3.33
N PRO A 891 -33.90 -32.11 3.50
CA PRO A 891 -33.68 -33.50 3.89
C PRO A 891 -34.35 -33.80 5.24
N VAL A 892 -35.10 -34.92 5.29
CA VAL A 892 -35.81 -35.38 6.50
C VAL A 892 -34.83 -35.79 7.60
N CYS A 893 -33.67 -36.33 7.24
CA CYS A 893 -32.68 -36.87 8.16
C CYS A 893 -31.30 -36.34 7.76
N ASN A 894 -30.59 -35.71 8.68
CA ASN A 894 -29.23 -35.20 8.50
C ASN A 894 -28.37 -35.54 9.72
N GLY A 895 -27.10 -35.14 9.73
CA GLY A 895 -26.19 -35.44 10.84
C GLY A 895 -26.48 -34.73 12.17
N TRP A 896 -27.48 -33.85 12.23
CA TRP A 896 -27.97 -33.24 13.48
C TRP A 896 -29.20 -33.93 14.05
N GLY A 897 -29.95 -34.68 13.23
CA GLY A 897 -31.09 -35.46 13.67
C GLY A 897 -32.22 -35.53 12.63
N VAL A 898 -33.43 -35.83 13.12
CA VAL A 898 -34.65 -35.86 12.30
C VAL A 898 -35.24 -34.46 12.22
N PHE A 899 -35.32 -33.93 11.01
CA PHE A 899 -35.73 -32.57 10.72
C PHE A 899 -37.23 -32.34 10.91
N PHE A 900 -38.05 -33.31 10.49
CA PHE A 900 -39.51 -33.26 10.60
C PHE A 900 -40.03 -33.94 11.88
N PRO A 901 -41.16 -33.48 12.43
CA PRO A 901 -41.90 -32.28 12.01
C PRO A 901 -41.11 -30.99 12.30
N ARG A 902 -41.38 -29.88 11.59
CA ARG A 902 -40.72 -28.58 11.83
C ARG A 902 -41.47 -27.80 12.91
N TYR A 903 -41.09 -28.05 14.15
CA TYR A 903 -41.70 -27.44 15.34
C TYR A 903 -40.64 -27.08 16.39
N GLY A 904 -41.03 -26.31 17.39
CA GLY A 904 -40.12 -25.65 18.35
C GLY A 904 -39.45 -26.55 19.38
N THR A 905 -39.72 -27.85 19.39
CA THR A 905 -39.21 -28.77 20.42
C THR A 905 -38.23 -29.78 19.83
N TYR A 906 -37.17 -30.03 20.58
CA TYR A 906 -36.15 -31.03 20.30
C TYR A 906 -36.03 -31.96 21.50
N THR A 907 -35.91 -33.26 21.24
CA THR A 907 -35.75 -34.30 22.25
C THR A 907 -34.34 -34.86 22.17
N GLY A 908 -33.49 -34.55 23.15
CA GLY A 908 -32.14 -35.08 23.22
C GLY A 908 -31.25 -34.29 24.18
N PRO A 909 -30.15 -34.92 24.65
CA PRO A 909 -29.38 -34.44 25.80
C PRO A 909 -28.50 -33.20 25.52
N ALA A 910 -28.35 -32.80 24.25
CA ALA A 910 -27.45 -31.71 23.84
C ALA A 910 -28.23 -30.47 23.41
N SER A 911 -28.16 -29.40 24.21
CA SER A 911 -28.82 -28.11 23.96
C SER A 911 -28.34 -27.41 22.70
N MET A 912 -27.06 -27.49 22.39
CA MET A 912 -26.48 -26.91 21.16
C MET A 912 -27.03 -27.60 19.90
N THR A 913 -27.13 -28.93 19.89
CA THR A 913 -27.75 -29.69 18.79
C THR A 913 -29.23 -29.35 18.64
N GLY A 914 -29.94 -29.22 19.77
CA GLY A 914 -31.33 -28.76 19.77
C GLY A 914 -31.46 -27.37 19.14
N ALA A 915 -30.63 -26.41 19.56
CA ALA A 915 -30.65 -25.06 19.01
C ALA A 915 -30.34 -25.01 17.50
N LEU A 916 -29.39 -25.82 17.01
CA LEU A 916 -29.10 -25.95 15.57
C LEU A 916 -30.28 -26.53 14.78
N MET A 917 -30.93 -27.56 15.31
CA MET A 917 -32.11 -28.17 14.70
C MET A 917 -33.27 -27.18 14.63
N ILE A 918 -33.53 -26.43 15.71
CA ILE A 918 -34.56 -25.40 15.72
C ILE A 918 -34.22 -24.24 14.76
N ALA A 919 -32.96 -23.82 14.70
CA ALA A 919 -32.51 -22.80 13.75
C ALA A 919 -32.71 -23.23 12.28
N SER A 920 -32.40 -24.49 11.97
CA SER A 920 -32.63 -25.08 10.64
C SER A 920 -34.13 -25.14 10.30
N ARG A 921 -34.99 -25.49 11.27
CA ARG A 921 -36.45 -25.55 11.08
C ARG A 921 -37.05 -24.18 10.79
N ILE A 922 -36.70 -23.14 11.57
CA ILE A 922 -37.22 -21.79 11.30
C ILE A 922 -36.71 -21.24 9.97
N LYS A 923 -35.48 -21.57 9.57
CA LYS A 923 -34.93 -21.22 8.25
C LYS A 923 -35.78 -21.83 7.14
N SER A 924 -36.00 -23.15 7.15
CA SER A 924 -36.82 -23.83 6.14
C SER A 924 -38.23 -23.26 6.08
N LEU A 925 -38.89 -23.02 7.22
CA LEU A 925 -40.22 -22.40 7.22
C LEU A 925 -40.21 -20.96 6.68
N SER A 926 -39.16 -20.18 6.94
CA SER A 926 -39.01 -18.81 6.42
C SER A 926 -38.77 -18.78 4.92
N VAL A 927 -38.09 -19.80 4.39
CA VAL A 927 -37.77 -19.96 2.96
C VAL A 927 -38.97 -20.51 2.19
N GLU A 928 -39.58 -21.59 2.67
CA GLU A 928 -40.56 -22.38 1.92
C GLU A 928 -42.01 -21.91 2.16
N VAL A 929 -42.34 -21.54 3.41
CA VAL A 929 -43.72 -21.19 3.79
C VAL A 929 -43.93 -19.68 3.73
N LEU A 930 -43.08 -18.89 4.41
CA LEU A 930 -43.20 -17.42 4.40
C LEU A 930 -42.63 -16.78 3.12
N LYS A 931 -41.66 -17.43 2.46
CA LYS A 931 -40.94 -16.90 1.29
C LYS A 931 -40.32 -15.52 1.52
N THR A 932 -39.87 -15.28 2.75
CA THR A 932 -39.30 -14.01 3.21
C THR A 932 -37.78 -14.06 3.34
N MET A 933 -37.20 -15.27 3.39
CA MET A 933 -35.76 -15.50 3.55
C MET A 933 -35.20 -16.23 2.31
N PRO A 934 -34.02 -15.82 1.80
CA PRO A 934 -33.37 -16.50 0.69
C PRO A 934 -32.66 -17.78 1.14
N ALA A 935 -32.43 -18.67 0.19
CA ALA A 935 -31.66 -19.90 0.38
C ALA A 935 -30.74 -20.17 -0.82
N SER A 936 -29.58 -20.77 -0.56
CA SER A 936 -28.62 -21.16 -1.58
C SER A 936 -27.95 -22.51 -1.25
N PRO A 937 -27.56 -23.29 -2.26
CA PRO A 937 -27.03 -24.65 -2.06
C PRO A 937 -25.65 -24.67 -1.42
N ASP A 938 -24.87 -23.59 -1.55
CA ASP A 938 -23.50 -23.48 -1.03
C ASP A 938 -23.44 -22.57 0.22
N GLU A 939 -24.26 -22.87 1.23
CA GLU A 939 -24.32 -22.10 2.49
C GLU A 939 -23.46 -22.67 3.60
N LYS A 940 -22.90 -21.77 4.41
CA LYS A 940 -22.19 -22.12 5.64
C LYS A 940 -22.85 -21.47 6.84
N TRP A 941 -22.69 -22.12 7.98
CA TRP A 941 -23.18 -21.67 9.26
C TRP A 941 -22.01 -21.36 10.19
N GLN A 942 -22.22 -20.41 11.09
CA GLN A 942 -21.28 -20.08 12.15
C GLN A 942 -22.06 -19.69 13.40
N MET A 943 -21.64 -20.18 14.56
CA MET A 943 -22.15 -19.73 15.85
C MET A 943 -21.39 -18.49 16.29
N ILE A 944 -22.11 -17.44 16.68
CA ILE A 944 -21.56 -16.16 17.17
C ILE A 944 -21.66 -16.07 18.69
N TYR A 945 -22.75 -16.57 19.26
CA TYR A 945 -22.99 -16.62 20.70
C TYR A 945 -23.52 -18.00 21.10
N PRO A 946 -23.11 -18.59 22.26
CA PRO A 946 -22.34 -18.02 23.38
C PRO A 946 -20.84 -17.84 23.14
N GLN A 947 -20.30 -18.46 22.11
CA GLN A 947 -18.92 -18.27 21.65
C GLN A 947 -18.85 -18.34 20.14
N SER A 948 -17.84 -17.69 19.57
CA SER A 948 -17.62 -17.73 18.14
C SER A 948 -17.00 -19.06 17.71
N SER A 949 -17.70 -19.79 16.83
CA SER A 949 -17.18 -21.00 16.17
C SER A 949 -16.48 -20.66 14.85
N SER A 950 -15.76 -21.65 14.30
CA SER A 950 -15.42 -21.68 12.87
C SER A 950 -16.64 -22.02 12.02
N CYS A 951 -16.58 -21.76 10.71
CA CYS A 951 -17.67 -22.09 9.80
C CYS A 951 -17.81 -23.60 9.55
N PHE A 952 -19.06 -24.05 9.41
CA PHE A 952 -19.47 -25.43 9.19
C PHE A 952 -20.68 -25.53 8.26
N ARG A 953 -21.05 -26.75 7.84
CA ARG A 953 -22.22 -27.02 6.99
C ARG A 953 -23.41 -27.49 7.79
N GLU A 954 -24.60 -27.27 7.23
CA GLU A 954 -25.85 -27.75 7.81
C GLU A 954 -25.85 -29.29 7.87
N GLY A 955 -26.20 -29.85 9.02
CA GLY A 955 -26.17 -31.30 9.23
C GLY A 955 -24.78 -31.94 9.36
N GLN A 956 -23.69 -31.17 9.50
CA GLN A 956 -22.35 -31.72 9.72
C GLN A 956 -22.19 -32.36 11.12
N ASN A 957 -21.37 -33.40 11.23
CA ASN A 957 -21.15 -34.16 12.47
C ASN A 957 -20.94 -33.28 13.72
N VAL A 958 -21.81 -33.43 14.73
CA VAL A 958 -21.82 -32.62 15.96
C VAL A 958 -20.50 -32.73 16.74
N GLY A 959 -19.88 -33.91 16.80
CA GLY A 959 -18.59 -34.09 17.47
C GLY A 959 -17.48 -33.25 16.82
N VAL A 960 -17.48 -33.13 15.49
CA VAL A 960 -16.57 -32.23 14.74
C VAL A 960 -16.90 -30.76 15.00
N LEU A 961 -18.20 -30.42 15.11
CA LEU A 961 -18.62 -29.05 15.43
C LEU A 961 -18.11 -28.62 16.81
N GLU A 962 -18.28 -29.46 17.81
CA GLU A 962 -17.83 -29.19 19.17
C GLU A 962 -16.30 -29.17 19.25
N THR A 963 -15.62 -30.20 18.76
CA THR A 963 -14.16 -30.37 18.96
C THR A 963 -13.29 -29.52 18.05
N ILE A 964 -13.57 -29.52 16.75
CA ILE A 964 -12.70 -28.91 15.74
C ILE A 964 -13.19 -27.49 15.42
N LYS A 965 -14.50 -27.29 15.32
CA LYS A 965 -15.09 -25.99 14.96
C LYS A 965 -15.35 -25.09 16.16
N ASN A 966 -15.14 -25.58 17.39
CA ASN A 966 -15.36 -24.84 18.63
C ASN A 966 -16.80 -24.31 18.79
N ALA A 967 -17.80 -25.04 18.28
CA ALA A 967 -19.21 -24.78 18.54
C ALA A 967 -19.63 -25.46 19.85
N ARG A 968 -19.22 -24.90 21.00
CA ARG A 968 -19.53 -25.39 22.35
C ARG A 968 -20.14 -24.28 23.20
N GLU A 969 -20.57 -24.62 24.41
CA GLU A 969 -21.20 -23.66 25.32
C GLU A 969 -20.30 -23.21 26.49
N THR A 970 -19.01 -23.58 26.49
CA THR A 970 -18.12 -23.38 27.65
C THR A 970 -17.99 -21.92 28.09
N MET A 971 -18.01 -20.95 27.16
CA MET A 971 -17.97 -19.51 27.48
C MET A 971 -19.27 -18.95 28.09
N ARG A 972 -20.33 -19.74 28.17
CA ARG A 972 -21.56 -19.37 28.88
C ARG A 972 -21.31 -19.26 30.41
N LEU A 973 -20.35 -20.03 30.93
CA LEU A 973 -19.94 -20.02 32.35
C LEU A 973 -19.13 -18.77 32.74
N THR A 974 -18.43 -18.13 31.79
CA THR A 974 -17.57 -16.96 32.03
C THR A 974 -18.23 -15.62 31.72
N ASN A 975 -19.18 -15.57 30.78
CA ASN A 975 -19.76 -14.31 30.28
C ASN A 975 -21.08 -13.87 30.95
N GLY A 976 -21.85 -14.79 31.55
CA GLY A 976 -23.06 -14.47 32.34
C GLY A 976 -24.35 -14.07 31.58
N LYS A 977 -25.46 -14.73 31.97
CA LYS A 977 -26.90 -14.41 31.86
C LYS A 977 -27.68 -14.43 30.52
N LEU A 978 -27.12 -14.48 29.31
CA LEU A 978 -27.96 -14.67 28.10
C LEU A 978 -28.03 -16.15 27.72
N LYS A 979 -29.25 -16.73 27.76
CA LYS A 979 -29.52 -18.15 27.47
C LYS A 979 -29.72 -18.46 25.97
N GLY A 980 -29.87 -17.46 25.11
CA GLY A 980 -30.09 -17.67 23.67
C GLY A 980 -28.84 -18.09 22.90
N TYR A 981 -29.03 -18.56 21.68
CA TYR A 981 -27.99 -18.82 20.67
C TYR A 981 -28.14 -17.84 19.53
N LEU A 982 -27.02 -17.47 18.91
CA LEU A 982 -27.01 -16.65 17.71
C LEU A 982 -26.14 -17.31 16.64
N PHE A 983 -26.78 -17.67 15.53
CA PHE A 983 -26.11 -18.24 14.36
C PHE A 983 -26.14 -17.24 13.20
N VAL A 984 -25.12 -17.26 12.37
CA VAL A 984 -25.07 -16.52 11.11
C VAL A 984 -24.91 -17.47 9.93
N ILE A 985 -25.66 -17.21 8.87
CA ILE A 985 -25.61 -17.95 7.61
C ILE A 985 -24.85 -17.13 6.58
N TRP A 986 -23.91 -17.79 5.92
CA TRP A 986 -23.02 -17.25 4.92
C TRP A 986 -23.37 -17.83 3.55
N LYS A 987 -23.40 -16.98 2.54
CA LYS A 987 -23.66 -17.34 1.14
C LYS A 987 -22.42 -17.12 0.29
N LYS A 988 -22.05 -18.08 -0.54
CA LYS A 988 -20.98 -17.90 -1.53
C LYS A 988 -21.39 -16.97 -2.65
N THR A 989 -20.47 -16.10 -3.04
CA THR A 989 -20.60 -15.16 -4.15
C THR A 989 -19.40 -15.32 -5.06
N GLN A 990 -19.61 -15.19 -6.37
CA GLN A 990 -18.56 -15.31 -7.38
C GLN A 990 -18.78 -14.30 -8.51
N THR A 991 -17.70 -13.67 -8.97
CA THR A 991 -17.70 -12.77 -10.13
C THR A 991 -16.42 -12.95 -10.95
N CYS A 992 -16.50 -12.75 -12.26
CA CYS A 992 -15.31 -12.59 -13.12
C CYS A 992 -15.09 -11.09 -13.40
N ARG A 993 -13.90 -10.57 -13.08
CA ARG A 993 -13.54 -9.14 -13.24
C ARG A 993 -12.06 -9.00 -13.64
N ASP A 994 -11.68 -7.83 -14.13
CA ASP A 994 -10.28 -7.54 -14.47
C ASP A 994 -9.35 -7.68 -13.23
N PHE A 995 -8.08 -8.00 -13.46
CA PHE A 995 -7.09 -8.26 -12.40
C PHE A 995 -6.99 -7.20 -11.27
N PRO A 996 -7.19 -5.89 -11.50
CA PRO A 996 -7.22 -4.92 -10.41
C PRO A 996 -8.30 -5.20 -9.35
N ALA A 997 -9.42 -5.81 -9.73
CA ALA A 997 -10.46 -6.20 -8.79
C ALA A 997 -10.00 -7.30 -7.82
N ALA A 998 -9.03 -8.14 -8.21
CA ALA A 998 -8.45 -9.15 -7.33
C ALA A 998 -7.64 -8.50 -6.19
N LEU A 999 -6.90 -7.42 -6.51
CA LEU A 999 -6.19 -6.63 -5.51
C LEU A 999 -7.17 -5.88 -4.59
N GLN A 1000 -8.25 -5.34 -5.15
CA GLN A 1000 -9.33 -4.73 -4.37
C GLN A 1000 -9.96 -5.74 -3.39
N ALA A 1001 -10.26 -6.97 -3.84
CA ALA A 1001 -10.84 -8.01 -2.98
C ALA A 1001 -9.92 -8.37 -1.82
N LYS A 1002 -8.61 -8.53 -2.07
CA LYS A 1002 -7.62 -8.79 -1.01
C LYS A 1002 -7.52 -7.64 -0.01
N ALA A 1003 -7.49 -6.40 -0.50
CA ALA A 1003 -7.43 -5.21 0.36
C ALA A 1003 -8.69 -5.04 1.20
N ALA A 1004 -9.88 -5.22 0.60
CA ALA A 1004 -11.16 -5.12 1.29
C ALA A 1004 -11.33 -6.21 2.35
N ALA A 1005 -10.94 -7.46 2.06
CA ALA A 1005 -10.98 -8.58 3.01
C ALA A 1005 -10.17 -8.30 4.29
N LEU A 1006 -9.00 -7.65 4.16
CA LEU A 1006 -8.16 -7.26 5.31
C LEU A 1006 -8.69 -6.01 6.03
N ALA A 1007 -9.34 -5.10 5.30
CA ALA A 1007 -9.85 -3.84 5.87
C ALA A 1007 -11.13 -4.03 6.70
N ILE A 1008 -11.98 -5.02 6.37
CA ILE A 1008 -13.27 -5.22 7.04
C ILE A 1008 -13.11 -5.46 8.57
N PRO A 1009 -12.25 -6.39 9.05
CA PRO A 1009 -12.04 -6.56 10.48
C PRO A 1009 -11.42 -5.34 11.16
N ALA A 1010 -10.50 -4.64 10.47
CA ALA A 1010 -9.83 -3.46 11.00
C ALA A 1010 -10.81 -2.28 11.17
N ALA A 1011 -11.74 -2.08 10.23
CA ALA A 1011 -12.78 -1.07 10.33
C ALA A 1011 -13.75 -1.34 11.49
N CYS A 1012 -14.10 -2.61 11.71
CA CYS A 1012 -14.92 -3.03 12.84
C CYS A 1012 -14.17 -3.05 14.19
N GLY A 1013 -12.84 -3.15 14.18
CA GLY A 1013 -11.98 -3.15 15.37
C GLY A 1013 -11.87 -1.78 16.07
N GLY A 1014 -12.18 -0.68 15.37
CA GLY A 1014 -12.22 0.68 15.95
C GLY A 1014 -13.43 0.98 16.84
N MET A 1015 -14.34 0.02 17.02
CA MET A 1015 -15.56 0.13 17.83
C MET A 1015 -15.53 -0.69 19.13
N LYS A 1016 -14.37 -1.24 19.53
CA LYS A 1016 -14.20 -1.93 20.83
C LYS A 1016 -13.83 -0.99 21.96
#